data_AF-A0A2E3JRP3-F1
#
_entry.id   AF-A0A2E3JRP3-F1
#
_cell.length_a   1.000
_cell.length_b   1.000
_cell.length_c   1.000
_cell.angle_alpha   90.00
_cell.angle_beta   90.00
_cell.angle_gamma   90.00
#
_symmetry.space_group_name_H-M   'P 1'
#
loop_
_entity.id
_entity.type
_entity.pdbx_description
1 polymer ?
#
loop_
_entity_poly.entity_id
_entity_poly.type
_entity_poly.pdbx_seq_one_letter_code
_entity_poly.pdbx_strand_id
1 'polypeptide(L)'
;MNKKVIFLVLSLIISSCSSGNENTIDELEEQIVVLENKEDLTPEEEEELEELIEEQEQLVAEEELSNLIYKIEEKIQELEEKGDLTPEEEAELEWLRDELQQLEDELSNSIYKKEQEEQVFGGEETYAQCLERVERKFQEDGGLGMIWNERFNCAKEEDKRDPVFSKYYTVGEPDPEFNPGKFLPRHCVYIGEYNGEYYEEVALLEVPSLHEDLDLDYYTASQGLYAVDWENEPDTESIISIHPLNIEDYKGEYGISVGQIDCVADWWFEHGIGGDGLVVGDEPEASLQKNFYGLSSYTRVSEFYTTAPGVQQGVWGQWIQAPFAHPYGPGGGTIEGGYGVYEKFGRSKYPTYMSSGANLFYNANSTYSGWGFYEVRCSCGDFGGVQLTNKVLNSPNSLHFDEDQNEYAEDGGIYFGHGWFALPIFSGEERPESYLLDDHTDRGKLTWTFVSNSAQYSGPMWAYVPEFWIRNIDEANSWELLVDGVEEGGGHNLDRELREKLYEYIAGRYDSELLNDYIKSLEWYVDNADDYDYESANPWWTEEKNTLAYRSTNHAAIGAEMYELPIFTEYDENGDLYIKIFPTTVPSLKEKEYFTLDSRSYGVGVYNNFVDFFNGNADIEDVDTNIKKYSTPLFVETYEPNPQAAGLKQGDLFVVGDEPDVEKFEHFQSQQLIKWNLWLHGETKNGQTNTYWDWSGTPAEQRQLSQYYKVIMPGGAEDYLSYRFTPVNESQVPESLKMLEMQTLERGNSYMPHIKSNSDKVFEEEIKTNVDQIFNVDSTPYDYSCFDCDNGGCDTTVYETTLDDGSMIKYRWYRFRDQPTFKYLSIDYPEIYTEEYLDFLQLRIEKMHREWGDDQDFLAKPEAVDNFHLVELDNGLVVEPPPGKEFGWVPIVIEVEIPYGKYVTRVNYGDLYPDDINELGGWARVVSRVSSP
;
A
#
# COMPACT_ATOMS: atom_id res chain seq x y z
N MET A 1 10.24 51.62 -55.27
CA MET A 1 11.03 52.16 -54.14
C MET A 1 10.34 51.74 -52.86
N ASN A 2 10.82 50.80 -52.04
CA ASN A 2 11.60 49.61 -52.29
C ASN A 2 11.27 48.68 -51.09
N LYS A 3 10.24 47.82 -51.21
CA LYS A 3 9.90 46.84 -50.17
C LYS A 3 11.07 45.86 -49.89
N LYS A 4 11.99 45.73 -50.86
CA LYS A 4 13.28 45.02 -50.72
C LYS A 4 14.35 45.72 -49.85
N VAL A 5 14.13 46.94 -49.35
CA VAL A 5 15.12 47.67 -48.53
C VAL A 5 14.75 47.67 -47.03
N ILE A 6 13.55 47.23 -46.66
CA ILE A 6 13.18 47.03 -45.25
C ILE A 6 13.59 45.62 -44.81
N PHE A 7 13.41 44.61 -45.66
CA PHE A 7 13.86 43.22 -45.41
C PHE A 7 15.38 43.11 -45.18
N LEU A 8 16.19 43.77 -46.03
CA LEU A 8 17.67 43.70 -45.94
C LEU A 8 18.30 44.49 -44.77
N VAL A 9 17.50 45.24 -44.00
CA VAL A 9 17.99 46.04 -42.85
C VAL A 9 17.59 45.40 -41.51
N LEU A 10 16.57 44.52 -41.47
CA LEU A 10 16.22 43.74 -40.28
C LEU A 10 17.00 42.41 -40.17
N SER A 11 17.30 41.73 -41.28
CA SER A 11 18.10 40.47 -41.27
C SER A 11 19.57 40.62 -40.82
N LEU A 12 20.01 41.83 -40.47
CA LEU A 12 21.39 42.11 -40.02
C LEU A 12 21.47 42.45 -38.51
N ILE A 13 20.37 42.37 -37.77
CA ILE A 13 20.34 42.68 -36.33
C ILE A 13 20.05 41.44 -35.45
N ILE A 14 19.57 40.33 -36.02
CA ILE A 14 19.35 39.08 -35.28
C ILE A 14 20.16 37.96 -35.94
N SER A 15 21.48 38.06 -35.81
CA SER A 15 22.37 36.90 -35.97
C SER A 15 23.34 36.90 -34.81
N SER A 16 22.81 36.53 -33.65
CA SER A 16 23.55 35.86 -32.60
C SER A 16 22.56 35.41 -31.55
N CYS A 17 22.54 34.10 -31.31
CA CYS A 17 21.86 33.39 -30.23
C CYS A 17 20.45 32.85 -30.55
N SER A 18 20.39 31.73 -31.25
CA SER A 18 19.82 30.52 -30.66
C SER A 18 20.49 29.30 -31.29
N SER A 19 20.84 28.33 -30.46
CA SER A 19 21.25 26.99 -30.84
C SER A 19 20.31 26.09 -30.07
N GLY A 20 19.27 25.63 -30.76
CA GLY A 20 18.15 24.83 -30.29
C GLY A 20 17.28 24.56 -31.51
N ASN A 21 16.90 23.32 -31.74
CA ASN A 21 16.66 22.75 -33.06
C ASN A 21 15.18 22.87 -33.50
N GLU A 22 14.63 24.09 -33.52
CA GLU A 22 13.42 24.41 -34.29
C GLU A 22 13.86 24.83 -35.70
N ASN A 23 13.25 24.29 -36.77
CA ASN A 23 13.53 24.78 -38.11
C ASN A 23 13.12 26.26 -38.18
N THR A 24 14.10 27.14 -38.33
CA THR A 24 13.81 28.56 -38.57
C THR A 24 13.05 28.73 -39.89
N ILE A 25 12.26 29.80 -40.05
CA ILE A 25 11.57 30.11 -41.33
C ILE A 25 12.55 30.08 -42.51
N ASP A 26 13.79 30.51 -42.30
CA ASP A 26 14.89 30.46 -43.27
C ASP A 26 15.29 29.01 -43.64
N GLU A 27 15.29 28.08 -42.68
CA GLU A 27 15.60 26.65 -42.90
C GLU A 27 14.46 25.92 -43.62
N LEU A 28 13.20 26.24 -43.30
CA LEU A 28 12.04 25.75 -44.05
C LEU A 28 12.05 26.27 -45.49
N GLU A 29 12.40 27.55 -45.70
CA GLU A 29 12.52 28.13 -47.06
C GLU A 29 13.60 27.40 -47.87
N GLU A 30 14.74 27.06 -47.27
CA GLU A 30 15.78 26.28 -47.94
C GLU A 30 15.30 24.86 -48.32
N GLN A 31 14.57 24.19 -47.44
CA GLN A 31 14.04 22.83 -47.68
C GLN A 31 12.96 22.82 -48.78
N ILE A 32 12.01 23.75 -48.74
CA ILE A 32 10.98 23.94 -49.76
C ILE A 32 11.64 24.20 -51.12
N VAL A 33 12.61 25.12 -51.18
CA VAL A 33 13.31 25.45 -52.43
C VAL A 33 14.07 24.25 -53.00
N VAL A 34 14.60 23.36 -52.15
CA VAL A 34 15.28 22.13 -52.61
C VAL A 34 14.29 21.17 -53.28
N LEU A 35 13.10 21.00 -52.71
CA LEU A 35 12.05 20.15 -53.26
C LEU A 35 11.43 20.77 -54.53
N GLU A 36 11.10 22.06 -54.53
CA GLU A 36 10.56 22.78 -55.71
C GLU A 36 11.49 22.74 -56.94
N ASN A 37 12.81 22.63 -56.74
CA ASN A 37 13.78 22.59 -57.82
C ASN A 37 13.99 21.19 -58.43
N LYS A 38 13.34 20.14 -57.92
CA LYS A 38 13.33 18.81 -58.56
C LYS A 38 12.36 18.80 -59.75
N GLU A 39 12.81 18.29 -60.91
CA GLU A 39 12.00 18.29 -62.14
C GLU A 39 10.79 17.33 -62.09
N ASP A 40 10.85 16.25 -61.31
CA ASP A 40 9.75 15.30 -61.06
C ASP A 40 9.78 14.90 -59.57
N LEU A 41 8.75 15.27 -58.80
CA LEU A 41 8.58 14.85 -57.41
C LEU A 41 7.85 13.50 -57.35
N THR A 42 8.20 12.66 -56.37
CA THR A 42 7.39 11.48 -56.02
C THR A 42 6.16 11.90 -55.20
N PRO A 43 5.10 11.08 -55.12
CA PRO A 43 3.91 11.43 -54.32
C PRO A 43 4.22 11.72 -52.84
N GLU A 44 5.21 11.03 -52.28
CA GLU A 44 5.67 11.22 -50.89
C GLU A 44 6.42 12.56 -50.74
N GLU A 45 7.19 12.96 -51.75
CA GLU A 45 7.87 14.28 -51.78
C GLU A 45 6.91 15.44 -52.14
N GLU A 46 5.79 15.18 -52.81
CA GLU A 46 4.72 16.17 -53.02
C GLU A 46 3.97 16.44 -51.70
N GLU A 47 3.71 15.39 -50.91
CA GLU A 47 3.09 15.49 -49.58
C GLU A 47 4.03 16.20 -48.59
N GLU A 48 5.33 15.83 -48.56
CA GLU A 48 6.36 16.51 -47.76
C GLU A 48 6.48 18.01 -48.13
N LEU A 49 6.36 18.36 -49.42
CA LEU A 49 6.40 19.75 -49.85
C LEU A 49 5.15 20.54 -49.41
N GLU A 50 3.96 19.92 -49.44
CA GLU A 50 2.73 20.56 -48.96
C GLU A 50 2.78 20.79 -47.45
N GLU A 51 3.25 19.81 -46.66
CA GLU A 51 3.42 19.94 -45.21
C GLU A 51 4.43 21.04 -44.83
N LEU A 52 5.60 21.08 -45.48
CA LEU A 52 6.62 22.10 -45.21
C LEU A 52 6.13 23.52 -45.55
N ILE A 53 5.32 23.68 -46.61
CA ILE A 53 4.73 24.98 -46.97
C ILE A 53 3.69 25.40 -45.93
N GLU A 54 2.85 24.49 -45.47
CA GLU A 54 1.83 24.77 -44.46
C GLU A 54 2.47 25.16 -43.11
N GLU A 55 3.52 24.44 -42.69
CA GLU A 55 4.32 24.75 -41.50
C GLU A 55 4.99 26.13 -41.60
N GLN A 56 5.55 26.46 -42.77
CA GLN A 56 6.14 27.78 -43.02
C GLN A 56 5.09 28.91 -42.96
N GLU A 57 3.93 28.72 -43.58
CA GLU A 57 2.84 29.73 -43.58
C GLU A 57 2.33 29.99 -42.16
N GLN A 58 2.27 28.96 -41.32
CA GLN A 58 1.83 29.07 -39.93
C GLN A 58 2.86 29.78 -39.04
N LEU A 59 4.14 29.41 -39.12
CA LEU A 59 5.22 30.08 -38.37
C LEU A 59 5.36 31.56 -38.74
N VAL A 60 5.16 31.90 -40.02
CA VAL A 60 5.15 33.31 -40.47
C VAL A 60 3.97 34.07 -39.85
N ALA A 61 2.79 33.45 -39.73
CA ALA A 61 1.63 34.08 -39.10
C ALA A 61 1.83 34.32 -37.60
N GLU A 62 2.44 33.37 -36.89
CA GLU A 62 2.76 33.48 -35.46
C GLU A 62 3.83 34.54 -35.20
N GLU A 63 4.88 34.63 -36.03
CA GLU A 63 5.90 35.68 -35.91
C GLU A 63 5.30 37.08 -36.21
N GLU A 64 4.38 37.18 -37.18
CA GLU A 64 3.66 38.44 -37.45
C GLU A 64 2.76 38.85 -36.28
N LEU A 65 2.09 37.90 -35.63
CA LEU A 65 1.21 38.12 -34.48
C LEU A 65 2.00 38.54 -33.23
N SER A 66 3.09 37.82 -32.92
CA SER A 66 4.01 38.16 -31.82
C SER A 66 4.65 39.55 -32.01
N ASN A 67 5.05 39.89 -33.24
CA ASN A 67 5.56 41.22 -33.58
C ASN A 67 4.49 42.34 -33.48
N LEU A 68 3.21 42.00 -33.59
CA LEU A 68 2.10 42.93 -33.42
C LEU A 68 1.81 43.18 -31.94
N ILE A 69 1.76 42.12 -31.14
CA ILE A 69 1.65 42.13 -29.67
C ILE A 69 2.75 43.03 -29.08
N TYR A 70 4.00 42.78 -29.44
CA TYR A 70 5.14 43.58 -28.95
C TYR A 70 5.02 45.08 -29.25
N LYS A 71 4.49 45.45 -30.43
CA LYS A 71 4.28 46.86 -30.79
C LYS A 71 3.12 47.50 -30.02
N ILE A 72 2.10 46.72 -29.68
CA ILE A 72 0.96 47.17 -28.86
C ILE A 72 1.44 47.38 -27.42
N GLU A 73 2.22 46.45 -26.87
CA GLU A 73 2.84 46.58 -25.54
C GLU A 73 3.73 47.83 -25.46
N GLU A 74 4.61 48.06 -26.45
CA GLU A 74 5.46 49.27 -26.50
C GLU A 74 4.61 50.55 -26.53
N LYS A 75 3.46 50.51 -27.21
CA LYS A 75 2.53 51.64 -27.31
C LYS A 75 1.79 51.91 -26.01
N ILE A 76 1.35 50.85 -25.32
CA ILE A 76 0.75 50.90 -23.99
C ILE A 76 1.76 51.52 -23.01
N GLN A 77 3.00 51.04 -23.04
CA GLN A 77 4.07 51.54 -22.18
C GLN A 77 4.38 53.03 -22.44
N GLU A 78 4.44 53.47 -23.70
CA GLU A 78 4.60 54.90 -24.06
C GLU A 78 3.48 55.79 -23.48
N LEU A 79 2.24 55.30 -23.48
CA LEU A 79 1.08 56.03 -22.97
C LEU A 79 1.07 56.06 -21.44
N GLU A 80 1.40 54.95 -20.78
CA GLU A 80 1.47 54.87 -19.31
C GLU A 80 2.57 55.77 -18.72
N GLU A 81 3.75 55.82 -19.36
CA GLU A 81 4.85 56.69 -18.92
C GLU A 81 4.54 58.19 -19.06
N LYS A 82 3.57 58.55 -19.90
CA LYS A 82 3.19 59.95 -20.15
C LYS A 82 2.43 60.58 -18.96
N GLY A 83 1.79 59.77 -18.12
CA GLY A 83 1.24 60.13 -16.79
C GLY A 83 0.05 61.09 -16.74
N ASP A 84 -0.05 62.09 -17.62
CA ASP A 84 -1.22 62.98 -17.79
C ASP A 84 -1.82 62.73 -19.19
N LEU A 85 -2.69 61.72 -19.28
CA LEU A 85 -3.36 61.34 -20.52
C LEU A 85 -4.60 62.21 -20.79
N THR A 86 -4.85 62.53 -22.07
CA THR A 86 -6.12 63.14 -22.47
C THR A 86 -7.23 62.08 -22.51
N PRO A 87 -8.53 62.45 -22.43
CA PRO A 87 -9.62 61.47 -22.50
C PRO A 87 -9.65 60.64 -23.78
N GLU A 88 -9.06 61.14 -24.87
CA GLU A 88 -8.93 60.43 -26.15
C GLU A 88 -7.80 59.38 -26.08
N GLU A 89 -6.72 59.67 -25.34
CA GLU A 89 -5.59 58.76 -25.11
C GLU A 89 -5.90 57.73 -24.01
N GLU A 90 -6.74 58.05 -23.02
CA GLU A 90 -7.26 57.07 -22.07
C GLU A 90 -8.13 56.02 -22.78
N ALA A 91 -8.99 56.46 -23.71
CA ALA A 91 -9.80 55.54 -24.52
C ALA A 91 -8.95 54.71 -25.49
N GLU A 92 -7.86 55.27 -26.02
CA GLU A 92 -6.89 54.54 -26.84
C GLU A 92 -6.13 53.49 -26.02
N LEU A 93 -5.73 53.82 -24.79
CA LEU A 93 -5.06 52.89 -23.87
C LEU A 93 -5.97 51.72 -23.47
N GLU A 94 -7.23 52.00 -23.15
CA GLU A 94 -8.21 50.96 -22.79
C GLU A 94 -8.48 50.04 -23.99
N TRP A 95 -8.63 50.59 -25.20
CA TRP A 95 -8.77 49.79 -26.43
C TRP A 95 -7.53 48.94 -26.73
N LEU A 96 -6.32 49.50 -26.56
CA LEU A 96 -5.08 48.76 -26.80
C LEU A 96 -4.90 47.59 -25.84
N ARG A 97 -5.37 47.69 -24.59
CA ARG A 97 -5.32 46.58 -23.61
C ARG A 97 -6.31 45.47 -23.96
N ASP A 98 -7.52 45.82 -24.34
CA ASP A 98 -8.51 44.84 -24.79
C ASP A 98 -8.02 44.10 -26.06
N GLU A 99 -7.44 44.84 -27.01
CA GLU A 99 -6.87 44.27 -28.23
C GLU A 99 -5.63 43.40 -27.95
N LEU A 100 -4.78 43.80 -26.99
CA LEU A 100 -3.64 43.00 -26.54
C LEU A 100 -4.09 41.66 -25.97
N GLN A 101 -5.05 41.67 -25.05
CA GLN A 101 -5.59 40.44 -24.46
C GLN A 101 -6.16 39.51 -25.52
N GLN A 102 -6.92 40.05 -26.48
CA GLN A 102 -7.51 39.24 -27.54
C GLN A 102 -6.45 38.60 -28.45
N LEU A 103 -5.36 39.33 -28.76
CA LEU A 103 -4.25 38.80 -29.57
C LEU A 103 -3.39 37.78 -28.81
N GLU A 104 -3.18 37.98 -27.50
CA GLU A 104 -2.51 37.01 -26.62
C GLU A 104 -3.32 35.71 -26.50
N ASP A 105 -4.64 35.82 -26.36
CA ASP A 105 -5.55 34.68 -26.35
C ASP A 105 -5.56 33.95 -27.72
N GLU A 106 -5.50 34.67 -28.84
CA GLU A 106 -5.39 34.07 -30.18
C GLU A 106 -4.05 33.35 -30.38
N LEU A 107 -2.93 33.95 -29.94
CA LEU A 107 -1.61 33.32 -29.99
C LEU A 107 -1.55 32.08 -29.08
N SER A 108 -2.07 32.19 -27.86
CA SER A 108 -2.13 31.09 -26.90
C SER A 108 -3.00 29.94 -27.42
N ASN A 109 -4.16 30.23 -28.03
CA ASN A 109 -4.99 29.21 -28.66
C ASN A 109 -4.33 28.57 -29.89
N SER A 110 -3.54 29.31 -30.67
CA SER A 110 -2.76 28.75 -31.80
C SER A 110 -1.72 27.74 -31.31
N ILE A 111 -0.96 28.11 -30.28
CA ILE A 111 0.06 27.27 -29.64
C ILE A 111 -0.60 26.05 -28.98
N TYR A 112 -1.67 26.27 -28.22
CA TYR A 112 -2.42 25.21 -27.54
C TYR A 112 -3.04 24.21 -28.53
N LYS A 113 -3.48 24.66 -29.71
CA LYS A 113 -4.03 23.78 -30.74
C LYS A 113 -2.95 22.93 -31.42
N LYS A 114 -1.73 23.45 -31.56
CA LYS A 114 -0.54 22.69 -31.99
C LYS A 114 -0.16 21.62 -30.96
N GLU A 115 -0.17 21.98 -29.68
CA GLU A 115 0.05 21.04 -28.58
C GLU A 115 -1.06 19.96 -28.51
N GLN A 116 -2.31 20.32 -28.81
CA GLN A 116 -3.46 19.38 -28.85
C GLN A 116 -3.42 18.41 -30.03
N GLU A 117 -3.02 18.85 -31.24
CA GLU A 117 -2.85 17.95 -32.39
C GLU A 117 -1.68 16.96 -32.17
N GLU A 118 -0.68 17.32 -31.36
CA GLU A 118 0.38 16.42 -30.88
C GLU A 118 0.00 15.57 -29.65
N GLN A 119 -1.05 15.93 -28.91
CA GLN A 119 -1.50 15.27 -27.67
C GLN A 119 -2.68 14.30 -27.85
N VAL A 120 -3.05 13.91 -29.07
CA VAL A 120 -4.04 12.84 -29.26
C VAL A 120 -3.41 11.47 -28.97
N PHE A 121 -3.46 11.02 -27.71
CA PHE A 121 -3.25 9.62 -27.32
C PHE A 121 -4.44 8.74 -27.77
N GLY A 122 -4.67 8.68 -29.07
CA GLY A 122 -5.80 7.97 -29.65
C GLY A 122 -5.62 7.71 -31.14
N GLY A 123 -4.90 6.63 -31.48
CA GLY A 123 -4.72 6.16 -32.85
C GLY A 123 -3.86 4.90 -32.92
N GLU A 124 -3.86 4.22 -34.06
CA GLU A 124 -3.13 2.97 -34.38
C GLU A 124 -1.57 3.08 -34.31
N GLU A 125 -1.02 3.88 -33.41
CA GLU A 125 0.41 4.08 -33.24
C GLU A 125 1.09 2.78 -32.78
N THR A 126 2.03 2.28 -33.57
CA THR A 126 2.85 1.12 -33.20
C THR A 126 3.84 1.52 -32.10
N TYR A 127 4.28 0.56 -31.27
CA TYR A 127 5.28 0.82 -30.23
C TYR A 127 6.54 1.51 -30.77
N ALA A 128 6.99 1.15 -31.98
CA ALA A 128 8.12 1.78 -32.65
C ALA A 128 7.88 3.27 -32.96
N GLN A 129 6.66 3.63 -33.39
CA GLN A 129 6.29 5.02 -33.65
C GLN A 129 6.18 5.82 -32.35
N CYS A 130 5.65 5.21 -31.29
CA CYS A 130 5.60 5.81 -29.96
C CYS A 130 7.02 6.11 -29.43
N LEU A 131 7.93 5.13 -29.52
CA LEU A 131 9.33 5.35 -29.13
C LEU A 131 10.04 6.41 -29.98
N GLU A 132 9.83 6.41 -31.30
CA GLU A 132 10.43 7.39 -32.21
C GLU A 132 9.93 8.81 -31.91
N ARG A 133 8.66 8.97 -31.53
CA ARG A 133 8.11 10.25 -31.04
C ARG A 133 8.76 10.68 -29.73
N VAL A 134 8.86 9.78 -28.75
CA VAL A 134 9.48 10.07 -27.45
C VAL A 134 10.96 10.45 -27.60
N GLU A 135 11.69 9.77 -28.50
CA GLU A 135 13.08 10.09 -28.79
C GLU A 135 13.27 11.42 -29.52
N ARG A 136 12.28 11.83 -30.33
CA ARG A 136 12.28 13.14 -31.01
C ARG A 136 12.03 14.28 -30.02
N LYS A 137 10.97 14.17 -29.20
CA LYS A 137 10.68 15.13 -28.11
C LYS A 137 11.86 15.32 -27.17
N PHE A 138 12.59 14.25 -26.85
CA PHE A 138 13.82 14.38 -26.05
C PHE A 138 14.90 15.24 -26.71
N GLN A 139 15.08 15.09 -28.02
CA GLN A 139 16.08 15.85 -28.78
C GLN A 139 15.70 17.33 -28.89
N GLU A 140 14.41 17.63 -28.80
CA GLU A 140 13.83 18.98 -28.88
C GLU A 140 13.84 19.70 -27.52
N ASP A 141 13.33 19.07 -26.46
CA ASP A 141 13.03 19.73 -25.18
C ASP A 141 14.08 19.56 -24.07
N GLY A 142 14.99 18.60 -24.20
CA GLY A 142 16.09 18.39 -23.27
C GLY A 142 15.66 18.15 -21.81
N GLY A 143 15.19 16.94 -21.49
CA GLY A 143 14.91 16.53 -20.11
C GLY A 143 14.92 15.02 -19.94
N LEU A 144 15.85 14.49 -19.13
CA LEU A 144 15.96 13.04 -18.91
C LEU A 144 14.68 12.49 -18.24
N GLY A 145 14.16 13.13 -17.18
CA GLY A 145 13.02 12.63 -16.40
C GLY A 145 11.69 12.44 -17.16
N MET A 146 11.38 13.30 -18.15
CA MET A 146 10.12 13.23 -18.91
C MET A 146 10.09 12.06 -19.91
N ILE A 147 11.23 11.62 -20.46
CA ILE A 147 11.32 10.52 -21.43
C ILE A 147 10.83 9.20 -20.85
N TRP A 148 11.13 8.94 -19.57
CA TRP A 148 10.96 7.63 -18.98
C TRP A 148 9.50 7.28 -18.75
N ASN A 149 8.74 8.24 -18.21
CA ASN A 149 7.30 8.11 -18.09
C ASN A 149 6.67 7.86 -19.47
N GLU A 150 7.14 8.54 -20.52
CA GLU A 150 6.62 8.33 -21.87
C GLU A 150 7.01 6.97 -22.48
N ARG A 151 8.25 6.50 -22.29
CA ARG A 151 8.69 5.14 -22.72
C ARG A 151 7.92 4.05 -22.00
N PHE A 152 7.73 4.21 -20.69
CA PHE A 152 6.96 3.28 -19.88
C PHE A 152 5.49 3.25 -20.31
N ASN A 153 4.91 4.41 -20.60
CA ASN A 153 3.56 4.53 -21.17
C ASN A 153 3.46 3.82 -22.54
N CYS A 154 4.45 3.99 -23.43
CA CYS A 154 4.49 3.25 -24.69
C CYS A 154 4.47 1.72 -24.49
N ALA A 155 5.24 1.21 -23.51
CA ALA A 155 5.28 -0.21 -23.19
C ALA A 155 3.96 -0.71 -22.57
N LYS A 156 3.31 0.11 -21.73
CA LYS A 156 1.98 -0.18 -21.15
C LYS A 156 0.93 -0.32 -22.25
N GLU A 157 0.98 0.52 -23.28
CA GLU A 157 0.10 0.39 -24.46
C GLU A 157 0.41 -0.84 -25.32
N GLU A 158 1.65 -1.33 -25.33
CA GLU A 158 1.96 -2.63 -25.95
C GLU A 158 1.38 -3.79 -25.13
N ASP A 159 1.52 -3.76 -23.80
CA ASP A 159 0.96 -4.76 -22.91
C ASP A 159 -0.58 -4.83 -23.00
N LYS A 160 -1.25 -3.67 -23.13
CA LYS A 160 -2.70 -3.58 -23.39
C LYS A 160 -3.12 -4.25 -24.70
N ARG A 161 -2.23 -4.32 -25.70
CA ARG A 161 -2.47 -4.96 -27.01
C ARG A 161 -2.04 -6.42 -27.06
N ASP A 162 -1.19 -6.86 -26.14
CA ASP A 162 -0.74 -8.25 -26.06
C ASP A 162 -1.89 -9.15 -25.56
N PRO A 163 -2.29 -10.19 -26.30
CA PRO A 163 -3.36 -11.11 -25.87
C PRO A 163 -3.10 -11.81 -24.52
N VAL A 164 -1.85 -11.92 -24.08
CA VAL A 164 -1.46 -12.49 -22.79
C VAL A 164 -1.65 -11.49 -21.65
N PHE A 165 -1.34 -10.21 -21.90
CA PHE A 165 -1.30 -9.18 -20.86
C PHE A 165 -2.53 -8.28 -20.81
N SER A 166 -3.19 -8.05 -21.95
CA SER A 166 -4.37 -7.18 -22.13
C SER A 166 -5.38 -7.25 -20.98
N LYS A 167 -5.73 -8.46 -20.51
CA LYS A 167 -6.69 -8.65 -19.41
C LYS A 167 -6.27 -8.04 -18.06
N TYR A 168 -4.98 -7.88 -17.80
CA TYR A 168 -4.47 -7.29 -16.55
C TYR A 168 -4.51 -5.76 -16.59
N TYR A 169 -4.63 -5.15 -17.77
CA TYR A 169 -4.67 -3.70 -17.94
C TYR A 169 -6.09 -3.19 -18.28
N THR A 170 -7.09 -4.07 -18.29
CA THR A 170 -8.49 -3.70 -18.44
C THR A 170 -9.11 -3.42 -17.07
N VAL A 171 -9.69 -2.23 -16.91
CA VAL A 171 -10.53 -1.89 -15.76
C VAL A 171 -11.97 -2.28 -16.09
N GLY A 172 -12.58 -3.13 -15.26
CA GLY A 172 -13.96 -3.58 -15.43
C GLY A 172 -15.00 -2.54 -14.98
N GLU A 173 -16.29 -2.88 -15.06
CA GLU A 173 -17.37 -2.10 -14.43
C GLU A 173 -17.19 -2.05 -12.90
N PRO A 174 -17.56 -0.95 -12.20
CA PRO A 174 -17.44 -0.85 -10.76
C PRO A 174 -18.24 -1.94 -10.07
N ASP A 175 -17.84 -2.26 -8.86
CA ASP A 175 -18.56 -3.25 -8.10
C ASP A 175 -20.04 -2.78 -7.91
N PRO A 176 -21.04 -3.64 -8.19
CA PRO A 176 -22.45 -3.30 -8.02
C PRO A 176 -22.86 -2.86 -6.61
N GLU A 177 -22.12 -3.24 -5.57
CA GLU A 177 -22.37 -2.82 -4.18
C GLU A 177 -21.50 -1.63 -3.74
N PHE A 178 -20.69 -1.07 -4.64
CA PHE A 178 -19.97 0.18 -4.38
C PHE A 178 -20.94 1.29 -3.96
N ASN A 179 -20.66 1.91 -2.83
CA ASN A 179 -21.32 3.12 -2.38
C ASN A 179 -20.34 4.30 -2.50
N PRO A 180 -20.61 5.29 -3.38
CA PRO A 180 -19.79 6.48 -3.53
C PRO A 180 -19.90 7.47 -2.36
N GLY A 181 -20.68 7.14 -1.33
CA GLY A 181 -21.01 8.02 -0.22
C GLY A 181 -21.98 9.14 -0.59
N LYS A 182 -22.63 9.74 0.41
CA LYS A 182 -23.59 10.85 0.23
C LYS A 182 -23.43 11.88 1.32
N PHE A 183 -23.07 13.11 0.92
CA PHE A 183 -22.69 14.20 1.81
C PHE A 183 -23.53 15.45 1.55
N LEU A 184 -23.73 16.27 2.58
CA LEU A 184 -24.38 17.58 2.45
C LEU A 184 -23.34 18.62 2.05
N PRO A 185 -23.74 19.73 1.41
CA PRO A 185 -22.80 20.79 1.00
C PRO A 185 -21.95 21.33 2.16
N ARG A 186 -22.51 21.37 3.38
CA ARG A 186 -21.81 21.81 4.60
C ARG A 186 -20.68 20.89 5.06
N HIS A 187 -20.61 19.67 4.53
CA HIS A 187 -19.59 18.67 4.82
C HIS A 187 -18.39 18.79 3.87
N CYS A 188 -18.44 19.71 2.92
CA CYS A 188 -17.48 19.75 1.83
C CYS A 188 -16.71 21.08 1.78
N VAL A 189 -15.44 20.99 1.39
CA VAL A 189 -14.56 22.13 1.05
C VAL A 189 -14.27 22.12 -0.43
N TYR A 190 -13.72 23.21 -0.94
CA TYR A 190 -13.35 23.42 -2.32
C TYR A 190 -11.90 23.89 -2.43
N ILE A 191 -11.16 23.27 -3.34
CA ILE A 191 -9.77 23.58 -3.67
C ILE A 191 -9.69 23.77 -5.18
N GLY A 192 -9.31 24.94 -5.66
CA GLY A 192 -9.20 25.20 -7.10
C GLY A 192 -9.61 26.60 -7.51
N GLU A 193 -9.59 26.86 -8.82
CA GLU A 193 -9.90 28.17 -9.39
C GLU A 193 -11.36 28.25 -9.84
N TYR A 194 -12.10 29.24 -9.34
CA TYR A 194 -13.46 29.50 -9.77
C TYR A 194 -13.68 30.99 -9.97
N ASN A 195 -14.18 31.38 -11.16
CA ASN A 195 -14.37 32.77 -11.57
C ASN A 195 -13.11 33.66 -11.47
N GLY A 196 -11.92 33.12 -11.75
CA GLY A 196 -10.65 33.86 -11.72
C GLY A 196 -10.06 34.09 -10.32
N GLU A 197 -10.62 33.43 -9.29
CA GLU A 197 -10.07 33.40 -7.94
C GLU A 197 -9.73 31.96 -7.54
N TYR A 198 -8.55 31.76 -6.96
CA TYR A 198 -8.12 30.47 -6.42
C TYR A 198 -8.55 30.33 -4.95
N TYR A 199 -9.16 29.21 -4.62
CA TYR A 199 -9.59 28.83 -3.29
C TYR A 199 -8.71 27.69 -2.80
N GLU A 200 -8.16 27.84 -1.59
CA GLU A 200 -7.34 26.85 -0.92
C GLU A 200 -8.16 26.33 0.27
N GLU A 201 -8.77 25.15 0.12
CA GLU A 201 -9.57 24.46 1.15
C GLU A 201 -10.71 25.29 1.78
N VAL A 202 -11.44 26.05 0.98
CA VAL A 202 -12.54 26.90 1.47
C VAL A 202 -13.84 26.11 1.56
N ALA A 203 -14.62 26.27 2.64
CA ALA A 203 -15.93 25.62 2.76
C ALA A 203 -16.79 25.86 1.51
N LEU A 204 -17.41 24.81 0.96
CA LEU A 204 -18.13 24.88 -0.32
C LEU A 204 -19.27 25.90 -0.29
N LEU A 205 -19.91 26.06 0.86
CA LEU A 205 -20.97 27.05 1.08
C LEU A 205 -20.47 28.50 1.16
N GLU A 206 -19.17 28.71 1.32
CA GLU A 206 -18.53 30.02 1.38
C GLU A 206 -17.94 30.46 0.02
N VAL A 207 -17.81 29.53 -0.93
CA VAL A 207 -17.41 29.84 -2.32
C VAL A 207 -18.60 30.51 -3.02
N PRO A 208 -18.50 31.80 -3.40
CA PRO A 208 -19.62 32.56 -3.95
C PRO A 208 -20.20 31.91 -5.21
N SER A 209 -21.51 31.66 -5.23
CA SER A 209 -22.27 31.10 -6.36
C SER A 209 -21.93 29.66 -6.78
N LEU A 210 -20.78 29.10 -6.40
CA LEU A 210 -20.37 27.75 -6.84
C LEU A 210 -21.37 26.66 -6.43
N HIS A 211 -21.79 26.62 -5.16
CA HIS A 211 -22.78 25.64 -4.72
C HIS A 211 -24.15 25.84 -5.40
N GLU A 212 -24.58 27.09 -5.58
CA GLU A 212 -25.86 27.41 -6.26
C GLU A 212 -25.82 27.02 -7.75
N ASP A 213 -24.66 27.16 -8.40
CA ASP A 213 -24.44 26.79 -9.78
C ASP A 213 -24.43 25.26 -9.97
N LEU A 214 -23.87 24.52 -9.00
CA LEU A 214 -23.87 23.05 -9.01
C LEU A 214 -25.28 22.47 -8.86
N ASP A 215 -26.20 23.16 -8.17
CA ASP A 215 -27.62 22.77 -7.97
C ASP A 215 -27.77 21.31 -7.45
N LEU A 216 -26.94 20.94 -6.46
CA LEU A 216 -26.92 19.60 -5.86
C LEU A 216 -27.40 19.61 -4.40
N ASP A 217 -28.43 18.81 -4.12
CA ASP A 217 -28.89 18.55 -2.74
C ASP A 217 -27.89 17.67 -1.95
N TYR A 218 -27.20 16.75 -2.65
CA TYR A 218 -26.20 15.84 -2.09
C TYR A 218 -25.03 15.69 -3.04
N TYR A 219 -23.85 15.57 -2.46
CA TYR A 219 -22.58 15.37 -3.14
C TYR A 219 -22.15 13.90 -3.00
N THR A 220 -21.78 13.28 -4.12
CA THR A 220 -21.37 11.87 -4.19
C THR A 220 -20.20 11.72 -5.17
N ALA A 221 -19.31 10.75 -4.94
CA ALA A 221 -18.26 10.43 -5.90
C ALA A 221 -18.82 10.00 -7.29
N SER A 222 -20.02 9.42 -7.35
CA SER A 222 -20.64 8.94 -8.60
C SER A 222 -21.11 10.03 -9.57
N GLN A 223 -21.16 11.29 -9.13
CA GLN A 223 -21.37 12.45 -10.00
C GLN A 223 -20.06 12.91 -10.68
N GLY A 224 -18.93 12.30 -10.31
CA GLY A 224 -17.59 12.87 -10.35
C GLY A 224 -17.06 13.19 -11.73
N LEU A 225 -16.02 14.03 -11.77
CA LEU A 225 -15.35 14.32 -13.04
C LEU A 225 -13.84 14.09 -13.07
N TYR A 226 -13.24 13.70 -11.96
CA TYR A 226 -12.12 12.76 -11.85
C TYR A 226 -12.24 12.22 -10.40
N ALA A 227 -11.98 10.95 -10.15
CA ALA A 227 -11.28 10.59 -8.92
C ALA A 227 -9.87 10.49 -9.45
N VAL A 228 -8.93 11.34 -9.02
CA VAL A 228 -7.59 11.11 -9.52
C VAL A 228 -7.15 9.76 -8.97
N ASP A 229 -7.01 8.83 -9.90
CA ASP A 229 -6.38 7.54 -9.71
C ASP A 229 -4.92 7.92 -9.53
N TRP A 230 -4.55 8.42 -8.34
CA TRP A 230 -3.18 8.31 -7.89
C TRP A 230 -2.97 6.81 -7.89
N GLU A 231 -2.42 6.26 -8.99
CA GLU A 231 -2.09 4.84 -9.17
C GLU A 231 -1.13 4.33 -8.05
N ASN A 232 -0.92 5.09 -6.96
CA ASN A 232 0.10 4.94 -5.94
C ASN A 232 -0.28 5.19 -4.46
N GLU A 233 -1.48 5.63 -4.05
CA GLU A 233 -1.78 5.75 -2.60
C GLU A 233 -3.03 4.94 -2.17
N PRO A 234 -2.85 3.67 -1.76
CA PRO A 234 -3.96 2.86 -1.23
C PRO A 234 -4.46 3.31 0.16
N ASP A 235 -3.80 4.31 0.77
CA ASP A 235 -3.98 4.70 2.17
C ASP A 235 -4.49 6.15 2.35
N THR A 236 -5.02 6.80 1.30
CA THR A 236 -5.73 8.09 1.46
C THR A 236 -7.15 7.86 1.97
N GLU A 237 -7.21 7.60 3.27
CA GLU A 237 -8.39 7.23 4.01
C GLU A 237 -9.33 8.43 4.22
N SER A 238 -10.62 8.22 3.94
CA SER A 238 -11.79 9.00 4.37
C SER A 238 -12.21 10.28 3.61
N ILE A 239 -11.40 10.81 2.69
CA ILE A 239 -11.78 12.00 1.91
C ILE A 239 -12.39 11.59 0.57
N ILE A 240 -13.60 12.05 0.29
CA ILE A 240 -14.15 11.97 -1.06
C ILE A 240 -13.76 13.21 -1.82
N SER A 241 -12.87 13.05 -2.79
CA SER A 241 -12.54 14.09 -3.77
C SER A 241 -13.47 14.00 -4.98
N ILE A 242 -14.21 15.08 -5.22
CA ILE A 242 -15.14 15.25 -6.35
C ILE A 242 -14.62 16.40 -7.18
N HIS A 243 -14.16 16.16 -8.40
CA HIS A 243 -13.87 17.25 -9.33
C HIS A 243 -15.15 17.62 -10.08
N PRO A 244 -15.72 18.84 -9.96
CA PRO A 244 -16.75 19.32 -10.87
C PRO A 244 -16.12 19.81 -12.19
N LEU A 245 -16.66 19.40 -13.36
CA LEU A 245 -16.41 20.11 -14.63
C LEU A 245 -17.29 21.34 -14.68
N ASN A 246 -16.88 22.26 -15.55
CA ASN A 246 -17.72 23.34 -16.00
C ASN A 246 -19.07 22.82 -16.55
N ILE A 247 -20.19 23.27 -15.95
CA ILE A 247 -21.55 22.76 -16.20
C ILE A 247 -22.05 23.07 -17.62
N GLU A 248 -21.45 24.04 -18.31
CA GLU A 248 -21.85 24.44 -19.66
C GLU A 248 -21.35 23.50 -20.78
N ASP A 249 -20.40 22.58 -20.52
CA ASP A 249 -19.57 21.98 -21.57
C ASP A 249 -19.81 20.48 -21.88
N TYR A 250 -21.03 19.99 -21.67
CA TYR A 250 -21.35 18.60 -22.06
C TYR A 250 -21.74 18.48 -23.55
N LYS A 251 -20.73 18.50 -24.43
CA LYS A 251 -20.83 18.08 -25.84
C LYS A 251 -19.65 17.25 -26.38
N GLY A 252 -18.86 16.63 -25.51
CA GLY A 252 -17.96 15.53 -25.90
C GLY A 252 -16.48 15.87 -26.07
N GLU A 253 -15.98 16.91 -25.42
CA GLU A 253 -14.54 17.18 -25.26
C GLU A 253 -14.22 17.39 -23.76
N TYR A 254 -13.03 16.97 -23.32
CA TYR A 254 -12.59 17.07 -21.92
C TYR A 254 -12.36 18.54 -21.55
N GLY A 255 -13.24 19.12 -20.73
CA GLY A 255 -13.15 20.53 -20.30
C GLY A 255 -12.08 20.79 -19.23
N ILE A 256 -11.74 22.07 -19.04
CA ILE A 256 -10.82 22.55 -17.99
C ILE A 256 -11.47 22.31 -16.61
N SER A 257 -10.76 21.61 -15.72
CA SER A 257 -11.20 21.37 -14.33
C SER A 257 -11.22 22.69 -13.56
N VAL A 258 -12.35 23.04 -12.94
CA VAL A 258 -12.44 24.25 -12.09
C VAL A 258 -11.89 23.99 -10.68
N GLY A 259 -11.85 22.74 -10.19
CA GLY A 259 -11.29 22.45 -8.89
C GLY A 259 -11.68 21.09 -8.34
N GLN A 260 -11.55 20.92 -7.04
CA GLN A 260 -11.78 19.72 -6.26
C GLN A 260 -12.71 20.05 -5.10
N ILE A 261 -13.73 19.24 -4.88
CA ILE A 261 -14.61 19.31 -3.72
C ILE A 261 -14.30 18.12 -2.83
N ASP A 262 -13.81 18.37 -1.63
CA ASP A 262 -13.49 17.32 -0.66
C ASP A 262 -14.54 17.26 0.44
N CYS A 263 -15.18 16.12 0.65
CA CYS A 263 -16.24 15.95 1.63
C CYS A 263 -15.80 15.06 2.81
N VAL A 264 -16.10 15.51 4.04
CA VAL A 264 -15.75 14.85 5.31
C VAL A 264 -16.96 14.82 6.25
N ALA A 265 -17.07 13.82 7.13
CA ALA A 265 -18.18 13.72 8.08
C ALA A 265 -18.15 14.80 9.18
N ASP A 266 -19.28 15.00 9.88
CA ASP A 266 -19.36 15.98 10.96
C ASP A 266 -18.50 15.56 12.15
N TRP A 267 -18.65 14.30 12.59
CA TRP A 267 -18.01 13.69 13.76
C TRP A 267 -17.44 12.31 13.39
N TRP A 268 -16.71 11.68 14.31
CA TRP A 268 -16.04 10.40 14.14
C TRP A 268 -16.44 9.38 15.19
N PHE A 269 -16.48 8.11 14.80
CA PHE A 269 -16.87 6.98 15.63
C PHE A 269 -15.69 6.05 15.91
N GLU A 270 -15.15 6.12 17.12
CA GLU A 270 -14.16 5.17 17.61
C GLU A 270 -14.87 3.90 18.09
N HIS A 271 -14.82 2.84 17.28
CA HIS A 271 -15.46 1.55 17.55
C HIS A 271 -14.46 0.43 17.81
N GLY A 272 -13.20 0.79 18.09
CA GLY A 272 -12.11 -0.15 18.31
C GLY A 272 -12.38 -1.13 19.44
N ILE A 273 -11.94 -2.38 19.26
CA ILE A 273 -11.96 -3.39 20.33
C ILE A 273 -10.76 -3.12 21.24
N GLY A 274 -11.01 -2.51 22.40
CA GLY A 274 -9.98 -2.19 23.40
C GLY A 274 -10.36 -2.64 24.81
N GLY A 275 -9.38 -2.68 25.71
CA GLY A 275 -9.59 -3.09 27.09
C GLY A 275 -8.29 -3.60 27.71
N ASP A 276 -8.37 -4.64 28.54
CA ASP A 276 -7.19 -5.25 29.16
C ASP A 276 -6.23 -5.81 28.09
N GLY A 277 -4.93 -5.52 28.25
CA GLY A 277 -3.87 -5.99 27.35
C GLY A 277 -3.45 -7.42 27.66
N LEU A 278 -2.87 -8.09 26.65
CA LEU A 278 -2.21 -9.38 26.80
C LEU A 278 -0.72 -9.22 26.52
N VAL A 279 0.13 -9.65 27.45
CA VAL A 279 1.58 -9.49 27.34
C VAL A 279 2.35 -10.80 27.55
N VAL A 280 3.52 -10.88 26.93
CA VAL A 280 4.43 -12.02 27.05
C VAL A 280 5.32 -11.83 28.28
N GLY A 281 4.95 -12.45 29.41
CA GLY A 281 5.68 -12.34 30.68
C GLY A 281 5.10 -11.31 31.66
N ASP A 282 5.41 -11.45 32.94
CA ASP A 282 5.10 -10.49 34.01
C ASP A 282 6.33 -9.74 34.54
N GLU A 283 7.51 -9.99 33.96
CA GLU A 283 8.75 -9.33 34.40
C GLU A 283 8.81 -7.91 33.86
N PRO A 284 8.77 -6.87 34.72
CA PRO A 284 8.71 -5.48 34.27
C PRO A 284 10.06 -4.93 33.80
N GLU A 285 11.16 -5.62 34.11
CA GLU A 285 12.49 -5.26 33.62
C GLU A 285 12.74 -6.02 32.31
N ALA A 286 12.79 -5.31 31.18
CA ALA A 286 12.94 -5.91 29.84
C ALA A 286 14.15 -6.85 29.75
N SER A 287 15.25 -6.51 30.43
CA SER A 287 16.48 -7.31 30.52
C SER A 287 16.32 -8.65 31.29
N LEU A 288 15.21 -8.84 32.00
CA LEU A 288 14.90 -10.06 32.75
C LEU A 288 13.81 -10.91 32.07
N GLN A 289 13.10 -10.34 31.08
CA GLN A 289 12.10 -11.07 30.31
C GLN A 289 12.76 -12.13 29.43
N LYS A 290 12.13 -13.30 29.31
CA LYS A 290 12.64 -14.39 28.46
C LYS A 290 12.09 -14.24 27.05
N ASN A 291 12.95 -14.44 26.06
CA ASN A 291 12.51 -14.55 24.68
C ASN A 291 11.56 -15.74 24.51
N PHE A 292 10.50 -15.56 23.74
CA PHE A 292 9.59 -16.64 23.35
C PHE A 292 10.01 -17.19 21.98
N TYR A 293 9.60 -18.41 21.66
CA TYR A 293 9.84 -19.11 20.39
C TYR A 293 8.51 -19.49 19.72
N GLY A 294 7.41 -19.00 20.26
CA GLY A 294 6.12 -18.99 19.60
C GLY A 294 5.05 -18.26 20.39
N LEU A 295 3.97 -17.92 19.70
CA LEU A 295 2.78 -17.24 20.21
C LEU A 295 1.57 -17.89 19.56
N SER A 296 0.52 -18.20 20.33
CA SER A 296 -0.71 -18.77 19.79
C SER A 296 -1.95 -18.27 20.50
N SER A 297 -3.07 -18.22 19.80
CA SER A 297 -4.40 -18.01 20.37
C SER A 297 -5.47 -18.72 19.54
N TYR A 298 -6.65 -18.89 20.12
CA TYR A 298 -7.87 -19.13 19.37
C TYR A 298 -8.69 -17.84 19.34
N THR A 299 -8.99 -17.31 18.15
CA THR A 299 -9.76 -16.07 18.02
C THR A 299 -11.14 -16.36 17.45
N ARG A 300 -12.12 -15.64 17.98
CA ARG A 300 -13.52 -15.69 17.59
C ARG A 300 -13.71 -15.26 16.15
N VAL A 301 -14.37 -16.09 15.35
CA VAL A 301 -14.85 -15.70 14.02
C VAL A 301 -16.33 -15.34 14.12
N SER A 302 -16.67 -14.14 13.68
CA SER A 302 -18.04 -13.63 13.56
C SER A 302 -18.08 -12.48 12.56
N GLU A 303 -19.24 -12.25 11.96
CA GLU A 303 -19.48 -11.04 11.17
C GLU A 303 -19.18 -9.81 12.04
N PHE A 304 -18.53 -8.81 11.46
CA PHE A 304 -18.08 -7.62 12.20
C PHE A 304 -18.72 -6.33 11.66
N TYR A 305 -18.89 -6.21 10.34
CA TYR A 305 -19.60 -5.09 9.71
C TYR A 305 -20.84 -5.56 8.97
N THR A 306 -21.94 -4.81 9.11
CA THR A 306 -23.09 -4.95 8.19
C THR A 306 -22.84 -4.26 6.85
N THR A 307 -21.93 -3.29 6.84
CA THR A 307 -21.44 -2.58 5.66
C THR A 307 -19.97 -2.31 5.95
N ALA A 308 -19.07 -2.95 5.23
CA ALA A 308 -17.64 -2.76 5.42
C ALA A 308 -17.26 -1.35 4.96
N PRO A 309 -16.39 -0.64 5.70
CA PRO A 309 -15.82 0.60 5.20
C PRO A 309 -14.83 0.30 4.08
N GLY A 310 -14.61 1.28 3.19
CA GLY A 310 -13.61 1.14 2.12
C GLY A 310 -12.16 1.15 2.61
N VAL A 311 -11.94 1.57 3.86
CA VAL A 311 -10.63 1.60 4.50
C VAL A 311 -10.35 0.28 5.22
N GLN A 312 -9.07 -0.07 5.34
CA GLN A 312 -8.62 -1.29 5.99
C GLN A 312 -8.97 -1.27 7.49
N GLN A 313 -9.44 -2.39 8.05
CA GLN A 313 -9.82 -2.47 9.47
C GLN A 313 -9.20 -3.69 10.16
N GLY A 314 -8.10 -3.49 10.89
CA GLY A 314 -7.42 -4.52 11.68
C GLY A 314 -8.15 -4.81 13.00
N VAL A 315 -9.15 -5.69 12.96
CA VAL A 315 -9.99 -6.06 14.12
C VAL A 315 -9.17 -6.64 15.28
N TRP A 316 -8.14 -7.43 14.99
CA TRP A 316 -7.20 -7.97 15.97
C TRP A 316 -5.91 -8.39 15.28
N GLY A 317 -4.75 -8.01 15.81
CA GLY A 317 -3.45 -8.33 15.27
C GLY A 317 -2.43 -8.71 16.33
N GLN A 318 -1.36 -9.36 15.88
CA GLN A 318 -0.15 -9.66 16.64
C GLN A 318 1.08 -9.30 15.78
N TRP A 319 2.07 -8.66 16.39
CA TRP A 319 3.33 -8.28 15.75
C TRP A 319 4.50 -8.79 16.59
N ILE A 320 5.23 -9.75 16.03
CA ILE A 320 6.47 -10.31 16.59
C ILE A 320 7.62 -9.61 15.86
N GLN A 321 8.20 -8.62 16.50
CA GLN A 321 9.29 -7.84 15.91
C GLN A 321 10.65 -8.40 16.30
N ALA A 322 11.65 -8.24 15.44
CA ALA A 322 13.03 -8.35 15.88
C ALA A 322 13.27 -7.44 17.09
N PRO A 323 14.13 -7.84 18.05
CA PRO A 323 14.46 -6.98 19.18
C PRO A 323 14.87 -5.58 18.71
N PHE A 324 14.13 -4.56 19.16
CA PHE A 324 14.41 -3.15 18.91
C PHE A 324 14.42 -2.74 17.42
N ALA A 325 13.50 -3.32 16.64
CA ALA A 325 13.18 -2.83 15.29
C ALA A 325 13.02 -1.30 15.30
N HIS A 326 13.81 -0.60 14.48
CA HIS A 326 13.77 0.87 14.37
C HIS A 326 12.52 1.28 13.56
N PRO A 327 11.78 2.34 13.97
CA PRO A 327 10.57 2.78 13.27
C PRO A 327 10.81 3.41 11.89
N TYR A 328 12.06 3.79 11.58
CA TYR A 328 12.47 4.46 10.34
C TYR A 328 13.80 3.85 9.82
N GLY A 329 13.92 2.53 9.83
CA GLY A 329 15.18 1.78 9.57
C GLY A 329 14.87 0.42 8.94
N PRO A 330 15.82 -0.32 8.32
CA PRO A 330 15.61 -1.71 7.96
C PRO A 330 15.80 -2.51 9.24
N GLY A 331 14.84 -2.42 10.15
CA GLY A 331 14.98 -2.85 11.54
C GLY A 331 14.59 -4.30 11.76
N GLY A 332 15.28 -5.26 11.13
CA GLY A 332 15.25 -6.69 11.52
C GLY A 332 13.98 -7.49 11.24
N GLY A 333 12.94 -6.83 10.72
CA GLY A 333 11.70 -7.44 10.26
C GLY A 333 10.66 -7.72 11.35
N THR A 334 9.43 -7.95 10.90
CA THR A 334 8.26 -8.27 11.72
C THR A 334 7.56 -9.52 11.18
N ILE A 335 6.97 -10.29 12.08
CA ILE A 335 6.05 -11.37 11.75
C ILE A 335 4.68 -10.96 12.26
N GLU A 336 3.72 -11.02 11.37
CA GLU A 336 2.40 -10.46 11.60
C GLU A 336 1.34 -11.56 11.50
N GLY A 337 0.27 -11.36 12.23
CA GLY A 337 -0.89 -12.21 12.12
C GLY A 337 -2.11 -11.50 12.66
N GLY A 338 -3.20 -11.48 11.91
CA GLY A 338 -4.36 -10.71 12.35
C GLY A 338 -5.61 -10.95 11.56
N TYR A 339 -6.73 -10.70 12.23
CA TYR A 339 -8.04 -10.54 11.65
C TYR A 339 -8.22 -9.12 11.17
N GLY A 340 -8.65 -8.98 9.93
CA GLY A 340 -9.09 -7.69 9.44
C GLY A 340 -10.18 -7.78 8.40
N VAL A 341 -10.85 -6.66 8.22
CA VAL A 341 -11.81 -6.44 7.14
C VAL A 341 -11.10 -5.57 6.11
N TYR A 342 -10.77 -6.19 4.99
CA TYR A 342 -10.01 -5.57 3.90
C TYR A 342 -10.83 -5.75 2.62
N GLU A 343 -11.69 -4.80 2.26
CA GLU A 343 -12.48 -4.92 1.00
C GLU A 343 -11.57 -5.07 -0.23
N LYS A 344 -10.32 -4.59 -0.13
CA LYS A 344 -9.29 -4.78 -1.16
C LYS A 344 -8.92 -6.25 -1.40
N PHE A 345 -9.16 -7.15 -0.44
CA PHE A 345 -8.89 -8.59 -0.56
C PHE A 345 -10.11 -9.41 -0.94
N GLY A 346 -11.22 -8.74 -1.26
CA GLY A 346 -12.49 -9.38 -1.55
C GLY A 346 -13.49 -9.16 -0.41
N ARG A 347 -14.78 -9.26 -0.73
CA ARG A 347 -15.86 -8.94 0.20
C ARG A 347 -16.38 -10.19 0.88
N SER A 348 -15.63 -10.66 1.86
CA SER A 348 -16.09 -11.75 2.73
C SER A 348 -17.00 -11.25 3.86
N LYS A 349 -18.00 -12.06 4.21
CA LYS A 349 -18.85 -11.88 5.39
C LYS A 349 -18.05 -11.81 6.70
N TYR A 350 -17.00 -12.62 6.81
CA TYR A 350 -16.15 -12.66 8.01
C TYR A 350 -14.86 -11.89 7.78
N PRO A 351 -14.28 -11.26 8.83
CA PRO A 351 -12.91 -10.76 8.74
C PRO A 351 -11.96 -11.89 8.30
N THR A 352 -11.07 -11.59 7.36
CA THR A 352 -10.07 -12.54 6.86
C THR A 352 -8.86 -12.55 7.77
N TYR A 353 -8.06 -13.61 7.71
CA TYR A 353 -6.85 -13.76 8.52
C TYR A 353 -5.58 -13.63 7.66
N MET A 354 -4.80 -12.59 7.90
CA MET A 354 -3.48 -12.40 7.29
C MET A 354 -2.41 -13.07 8.17
N SER A 355 -1.43 -13.75 7.56
CA SER A 355 -0.28 -14.33 8.28
C SER A 355 1.03 -14.09 7.51
N SER A 356 1.56 -12.89 7.65
CA SER A 356 2.68 -12.37 6.86
C SER A 356 3.95 -12.19 7.68
N GLY A 357 5.02 -11.85 6.98
CA GLY A 357 6.31 -11.48 7.52
C GLY A 357 6.93 -10.43 6.61
N ALA A 358 7.52 -9.41 7.23
CA ALA A 358 8.15 -8.30 6.56
C ALA A 358 9.63 -8.27 6.97
N ASN A 359 10.55 -8.53 6.05
CA ASN A 359 11.98 -8.51 6.35
C ASN A 359 12.55 -7.09 6.42
N LEU A 360 11.89 -6.14 5.76
CA LEU A 360 12.16 -4.71 5.76
C LEU A 360 10.86 -4.01 6.15
N PHE A 361 10.91 -3.07 7.09
CA PHE A 361 9.70 -2.56 7.77
C PHE A 361 8.70 -1.95 6.77
N TYR A 362 7.52 -2.56 6.63
CA TYR A 362 6.38 -2.12 5.80
C TYR A 362 6.69 -1.73 4.34
N ASN A 363 7.63 -2.44 3.69
CA ASN A 363 8.01 -2.14 2.31
C ASN A 363 7.38 -3.10 1.28
N ALA A 364 7.35 -2.68 0.02
CA ALA A 364 6.72 -3.46 -1.06
C ALA A 364 7.43 -4.80 -1.37
N ASN A 365 8.68 -4.98 -0.92
CA ASN A 365 9.45 -6.21 -1.09
C ASN A 365 9.22 -7.24 0.03
N SER A 366 8.54 -6.86 1.11
CA SER A 366 8.16 -7.74 2.21
C SER A 366 7.01 -8.64 1.80
N THR A 367 7.23 -9.96 1.74
CA THR A 367 6.37 -10.85 0.96
C THR A 367 5.46 -11.76 1.79
N TYR A 368 4.19 -11.86 1.40
CA TYR A 368 3.20 -12.79 1.98
C TYR A 368 2.99 -14.07 1.14
N SER A 369 3.24 -14.02 -0.18
CA SER A 369 3.10 -15.17 -1.12
C SER A 369 3.67 -14.86 -2.51
N GLY A 370 4.70 -14.02 -2.60
CA GLY A 370 5.22 -13.47 -3.86
C GLY A 370 4.75 -12.04 -4.10
N TRP A 371 3.64 -11.65 -3.48
CA TRP A 371 3.18 -10.26 -3.40
C TRP A 371 3.48 -9.68 -2.02
N GLY A 372 3.79 -8.38 -1.97
CA GLY A 372 4.16 -7.68 -0.76
C GLY A 372 3.17 -6.60 -0.36
N PHE A 373 3.60 -5.66 0.50
CA PHE A 373 2.77 -4.52 0.87
C PHE A 373 2.30 -3.76 -0.37
N TYR A 374 1.13 -3.14 -0.26
CA TYR A 374 0.44 -2.47 -1.37
C TYR A 374 0.11 -3.39 -2.56
N GLU A 375 0.04 -4.70 -2.28
CA GLU A 375 -0.30 -5.79 -3.20
C GLU A 375 0.60 -5.90 -4.44
N VAL A 376 1.80 -5.31 -4.37
CA VAL A 376 2.74 -5.32 -5.51
C VAL A 376 3.42 -6.68 -5.65
N ARG A 377 3.79 -7.03 -6.88
CA ARG A 377 4.64 -8.20 -7.15
C ARG A 377 6.02 -7.95 -6.55
N CYS A 378 6.48 -8.80 -5.63
CA CYS A 378 7.84 -8.75 -5.12
C CYS A 378 8.81 -9.31 -6.16
N SER A 379 10.05 -8.82 -6.12
CA SER A 379 11.15 -9.42 -6.84
C SER A 379 11.39 -10.84 -6.34
N CYS A 380 11.78 -11.74 -7.24
CA CYS A 380 12.22 -13.09 -6.88
C CYS A 380 13.42 -13.06 -5.93
N GLY A 381 14.16 -11.96 -5.95
CA GLY A 381 15.25 -11.68 -5.06
C GLY A 381 14.85 -11.39 -3.60
N ASP A 382 13.57 -11.23 -3.31
CA ASP A 382 13.10 -10.92 -1.96
C ASP A 382 12.12 -11.98 -1.43
N PHE A 383 11.83 -13.00 -2.25
CA PHE A 383 10.92 -14.07 -1.85
C PHE A 383 11.54 -14.96 -0.77
N GLY A 384 10.90 -15.01 0.40
CA GLY A 384 11.36 -15.82 1.55
C GLY A 384 10.34 -16.84 2.09
N GLY A 385 9.08 -16.76 1.65
CA GLY A 385 8.02 -17.67 2.08
C GLY A 385 8.14 -19.05 1.44
N VAL A 386 7.84 -20.11 2.19
CA VAL A 386 7.80 -21.49 1.69
C VAL A 386 6.52 -22.18 2.19
N GLN A 387 5.78 -22.78 1.27
CA GLN A 387 4.61 -23.58 1.57
C GLN A 387 5.06 -24.94 2.14
N LEU A 388 4.48 -25.35 3.26
CA LEU A 388 4.76 -26.62 3.93
C LEU A 388 3.64 -27.64 3.69
N THR A 389 2.38 -27.22 3.83
CA THR A 389 1.22 -28.10 3.70
C THR A 389 0.79 -28.29 2.25
N ASN A 390 0.31 -29.49 1.94
CA ASN A 390 -0.29 -29.85 0.66
C ASN A 390 -1.82 -29.80 0.66
N LYS A 391 -2.45 -29.21 1.69
CA LYS A 391 -3.91 -29.22 1.85
C LYS A 391 -4.58 -27.86 1.78
N VAL A 392 -3.85 -26.78 2.01
CA VAL A 392 -4.43 -25.43 2.09
C VAL A 392 -3.56 -24.46 1.31
N LEU A 393 -4.20 -23.59 0.53
CA LEU A 393 -3.54 -22.53 -0.23
C LEU A 393 -3.13 -21.37 0.70
N ASN A 394 -1.89 -20.90 0.56
CA ASN A 394 -1.50 -19.57 1.03
C ASN A 394 -1.83 -18.57 -0.08
N SER A 395 -2.90 -17.80 0.09
CA SER A 395 -3.41 -16.86 -0.90
C SER A 395 -3.00 -15.43 -0.56
N PRO A 396 -2.56 -14.60 -1.53
CA PRO A 396 -2.16 -13.22 -1.26
C PRO A 396 -3.31 -12.33 -0.74
N ASN A 397 -4.57 -12.70 -1.00
CA ASN A 397 -5.76 -12.02 -0.47
C ASN A 397 -6.23 -12.60 0.89
N SER A 398 -5.30 -13.09 1.71
CA SER A 398 -5.51 -13.63 3.06
C SER A 398 -6.25 -14.98 3.14
N LEU A 399 -6.38 -15.54 4.36
CA LEU A 399 -7.21 -16.72 4.63
C LEU A 399 -8.67 -16.29 4.86
N HIS A 400 -9.58 -16.94 4.14
CA HIS A 400 -11.02 -16.75 4.21
C HIS A 400 -11.68 -17.89 5.00
N PHE A 401 -12.88 -17.63 5.53
CA PHE A 401 -13.65 -18.60 6.31
C PHE A 401 -14.98 -18.88 5.60
N ASP A 402 -15.44 -20.14 5.62
CA ASP A 402 -16.66 -20.58 4.95
C ASP A 402 -17.87 -19.79 5.44
N GLU A 403 -18.59 -19.11 4.56
CA GLU A 403 -19.69 -18.22 4.94
C GLU A 403 -20.99 -18.96 5.26
N ASP A 404 -21.13 -20.17 4.71
CA ASP A 404 -22.29 -21.05 4.81
C ASP A 404 -22.23 -21.98 6.04
N GLN A 405 -21.13 -21.94 6.80
CA GLN A 405 -20.96 -22.75 8.01
C GLN A 405 -21.93 -22.35 9.15
N ASN A 406 -22.17 -23.28 10.08
CA ASN A 406 -22.95 -22.97 11.28
C ASN A 406 -22.12 -22.13 12.26
N GLU A 407 -22.61 -20.94 12.62
CA GLU A 407 -21.92 -20.02 13.54
C GLU A 407 -21.90 -20.51 15.00
N TYR A 408 -22.76 -21.48 15.36
CA TYR A 408 -22.90 -22.02 16.72
C TYR A 408 -23.07 -20.93 17.81
N ALA A 409 -23.69 -19.79 17.50
CA ALA A 409 -23.79 -18.63 18.41
C ALA A 409 -24.29 -19.00 19.83
N GLU A 410 -25.32 -19.85 19.94
CA GLU A 410 -25.87 -20.32 21.22
C GLU A 410 -24.89 -21.19 22.04
N ASP A 411 -23.90 -21.81 21.39
CA ASP A 411 -22.84 -22.60 22.02
C ASP A 411 -21.61 -21.75 22.37
N GLY A 412 -21.66 -20.44 22.11
CA GLY A 412 -20.50 -19.56 22.25
C GLY A 412 -19.61 -19.59 21.02
N GLY A 413 -20.14 -20.06 19.87
CA GLY A 413 -19.71 -20.06 18.46
C GLY A 413 -18.36 -20.64 18.07
N ILE A 414 -17.86 -20.19 16.92
CA ILE A 414 -16.69 -20.73 16.19
C ILE A 414 -15.40 -19.95 16.43
N TYR A 415 -14.27 -20.66 16.36
CA TYR A 415 -12.93 -20.12 16.60
C TYR A 415 -11.91 -20.67 15.60
N PHE A 416 -10.99 -19.82 15.16
CA PHE A 416 -9.77 -20.23 14.45
C PHE A 416 -8.61 -20.32 15.43
N GLY A 417 -7.92 -21.46 15.47
CA GLY A 417 -6.64 -21.57 16.14
C GLY A 417 -5.53 -21.09 15.21
N HIS A 418 -4.67 -20.21 15.70
CA HIS A 418 -3.53 -19.72 14.94
C HIS A 418 -2.32 -19.51 15.86
N GLY A 419 -1.13 -19.52 15.26
CA GLY A 419 0.10 -19.19 15.97
C GLY A 419 1.33 -19.20 15.07
N TRP A 420 2.33 -18.45 15.49
CA TRP A 420 3.66 -18.43 14.91
C TRP A 420 4.63 -19.17 15.82
N PHE A 421 5.43 -20.07 15.25
CA PHE A 421 6.41 -20.86 15.98
C PHE A 421 7.76 -20.87 15.26
N ALA A 422 8.84 -20.63 15.99
CA ALA A 422 10.19 -20.80 15.49
C ALA A 422 10.55 -22.29 15.48
N LEU A 423 10.29 -22.97 14.36
CA LEU A 423 10.66 -24.36 14.15
C LEU A 423 12.06 -24.46 13.51
N PRO A 424 12.88 -25.47 13.80
CA PRO A 424 14.23 -25.62 13.25
C PRO A 424 14.21 -26.33 11.88
N ILE A 425 13.37 -25.88 10.93
CA ILE A 425 13.18 -26.56 9.64
C ILE A 425 14.44 -26.53 8.78
N PHE A 426 15.15 -25.39 8.76
CA PHE A 426 16.32 -25.17 7.92
C PHE A 426 17.62 -25.13 8.74
N SER A 427 18.22 -26.31 8.99
CA SER A 427 19.51 -26.47 9.68
C SER A 427 19.58 -25.82 11.07
N GLY A 428 18.55 -26.02 11.90
CA GLY A 428 18.57 -25.55 13.29
C GLY A 428 19.48 -26.39 14.20
N GLU A 429 20.08 -25.77 15.20
CA GLU A 429 20.88 -26.44 16.25
C GLU A 429 20.27 -26.22 17.63
N GLU A 430 20.53 -27.11 18.59
CA GLU A 430 19.98 -27.01 19.95
C GLU A 430 20.39 -25.69 20.64
N ARG A 431 19.40 -25.01 21.23
CA ARG A 431 19.57 -23.72 21.89
C ARG A 431 19.49 -23.84 23.42
N PRO A 432 20.24 -23.02 24.18
CA PRO A 432 20.23 -23.07 25.64
C PRO A 432 18.89 -22.60 26.22
N GLU A 433 18.51 -23.13 27.40
CA GLU A 433 17.29 -22.70 28.12
C GLU A 433 17.35 -21.25 28.64
N SER A 434 18.55 -20.66 28.77
CA SER A 434 18.77 -19.32 29.31
C SER A 434 19.14 -18.35 28.20
N TYR A 435 18.33 -17.30 28.01
CA TYR A 435 18.60 -16.21 27.08
C TYR A 435 19.95 -15.52 27.36
N LEU A 436 20.31 -15.32 28.64
CA LEU A 436 21.60 -14.74 29.05
C LEU A 436 22.83 -15.58 28.64
N LEU A 437 22.64 -16.83 28.20
CA LEU A 437 23.69 -17.74 27.74
C LEU A 437 23.62 -18.00 26.24
N ASP A 438 22.63 -17.41 25.56
CA ASP A 438 22.53 -17.37 24.12
C ASP A 438 23.37 -16.15 23.67
N ASP A 439 24.60 -16.40 23.21
CA ASP A 439 25.48 -15.35 22.68
C ASP A 439 25.10 -14.95 21.25
N HIS A 440 24.02 -15.55 20.70
CA HIS A 440 23.36 -15.21 19.44
C HIS A 440 24.25 -15.26 18.20
N THR A 441 25.50 -15.66 18.34
CA THR A 441 26.42 -15.94 17.25
C THR A 441 26.55 -17.46 17.11
N ASP A 442 25.99 -18.01 16.03
CA ASP A 442 26.32 -19.34 15.49
C ASP A 442 25.66 -20.60 16.13
N ARG A 443 24.48 -20.49 16.78
CA ARG A 443 23.76 -21.66 17.39
C ARG A 443 22.48 -22.09 16.66
N GLY A 444 22.50 -22.01 15.32
CA GLY A 444 21.39 -22.42 14.44
C GLY A 444 20.33 -21.34 14.22
N LYS A 445 19.73 -21.32 13.03
CA LYS A 445 18.79 -20.26 12.60
C LYS A 445 17.34 -20.59 12.95
N LEU A 446 16.50 -19.55 13.10
CA LEU A 446 15.08 -19.64 13.37
C LEU A 446 14.27 -19.67 12.08
N THR A 447 13.36 -20.62 11.96
CA THR A 447 12.36 -20.65 10.87
C THR A 447 10.99 -20.37 11.46
N TRP A 448 10.49 -19.16 11.23
CA TRP A 448 9.17 -18.79 11.70
C TRP A 448 8.10 -19.42 10.83
N THR A 449 7.25 -20.22 11.48
CA THR A 449 6.29 -21.12 10.85
C THR A 449 4.89 -20.80 11.34
N PHE A 450 3.99 -20.54 10.41
CA PHE A 450 2.58 -20.35 10.70
C PHE A 450 1.91 -21.71 10.88
N VAL A 451 1.19 -21.86 11.99
CA VAL A 451 0.45 -23.06 12.37
C VAL A 451 -1.00 -22.67 12.60
N SER A 452 -1.92 -23.45 12.04
CA SER A 452 -3.35 -23.24 12.22
C SER A 452 -4.06 -24.47 12.76
N ASN A 453 -5.27 -24.24 13.28
CA ASN A 453 -6.23 -25.26 13.65
C ASN A 453 -7.64 -24.79 13.25
N SER A 454 -8.23 -25.51 12.30
CA SER A 454 -9.57 -25.32 11.76
C SER A 454 -10.28 -26.67 11.69
N ALA A 455 -11.55 -26.68 11.30
CA ALA A 455 -12.31 -27.92 11.13
C ALA A 455 -11.75 -28.83 10.01
N GLN A 456 -11.07 -28.26 9.01
CA GLN A 456 -10.48 -29.01 7.88
C GLN A 456 -8.97 -29.29 8.02
N TYR A 457 -8.24 -28.52 8.84
CA TYR A 457 -6.78 -28.62 8.90
C TYR A 457 -6.20 -28.29 10.27
N SER A 458 -5.17 -29.05 10.69
CA SER A 458 -4.39 -28.77 11.90
C SER A 458 -2.91 -29.03 11.68
N GLY A 459 -2.07 -28.01 11.83
CA GLY A 459 -0.61 -28.14 11.73
C GLY A 459 0.11 -26.98 11.02
N PRO A 460 1.41 -27.16 10.68
CA PRO A 460 2.23 -26.16 9.99
C PRO A 460 1.79 -25.94 8.54
N MET A 461 1.46 -24.70 8.18
CA MET A 461 0.98 -24.35 6.84
C MET A 461 2.10 -23.84 5.93
N TRP A 462 2.80 -22.80 6.35
CA TRP A 462 3.93 -22.18 5.63
C TRP A 462 4.93 -21.57 6.62
N ALA A 463 6.11 -21.20 6.12
CA ALA A 463 7.17 -20.64 6.92
C ALA A 463 8.02 -19.63 6.14
N TYR A 464 8.81 -18.84 6.86
CA TYR A 464 9.87 -18.01 6.27
C TYR A 464 11.23 -18.67 6.47
N VAL A 465 11.97 -18.88 5.38
CA VAL A 465 13.36 -19.34 5.42
C VAL A 465 14.22 -18.33 6.20
N PRO A 466 15.25 -18.77 6.94
CA PRO A 466 16.08 -17.85 7.71
C PRO A 466 16.72 -16.73 6.89
N GLU A 467 17.13 -17.03 5.66
CA GLU A 467 17.76 -16.07 4.75
C GLU A 467 16.83 -14.90 4.40
N PHE A 468 15.50 -15.06 4.52
CA PHE A 468 14.55 -13.97 4.32
C PHE A 468 14.90 -12.74 5.17
N TRP A 469 15.36 -12.93 6.41
CA TRP A 469 15.63 -11.85 7.35
C TRP A 469 17.01 -11.20 7.22
N ILE A 470 17.94 -11.83 6.50
CA ILE A 470 19.36 -11.41 6.46
C ILE A 470 19.86 -11.12 5.04
N ARG A 471 19.11 -11.54 4.04
CA ARG A 471 19.45 -11.35 2.65
C ARG A 471 19.44 -9.87 2.31
N ASN A 472 20.50 -9.41 1.66
CA ASN A 472 20.72 -8.01 1.26
C ASN A 472 20.72 -7.01 2.45
N ILE A 473 20.93 -7.46 3.69
CA ILE A 473 20.79 -6.60 4.88
C ILE A 473 21.74 -5.40 4.88
N ASP A 474 23.02 -5.61 4.52
CA ASP A 474 24.02 -4.54 4.45
C ASP A 474 23.73 -3.56 3.30
N GLU A 475 23.14 -4.05 2.21
CA GLU A 475 22.70 -3.22 1.08
C GLU A 475 21.49 -2.35 1.51
N ALA A 476 20.51 -2.95 2.17
CA ALA A 476 19.36 -2.23 2.73
C ALA A 476 19.79 -1.19 3.75
N ASN A 477 20.65 -1.55 4.73
CA ASN A 477 21.24 -0.61 5.67
C ASN A 477 21.95 0.54 4.95
N SER A 478 22.69 0.25 3.88
CA SER A 478 23.42 1.28 3.13
C SER A 478 22.48 2.27 2.44
N TRP A 479 21.39 1.79 1.87
CA TRP A 479 20.36 2.64 1.25
C TRP A 479 19.65 3.51 2.27
N GLU A 480 19.23 2.93 3.39
CA GLU A 480 18.56 3.66 4.45
C GLU A 480 19.42 4.83 4.94
N LEU A 481 20.70 4.56 5.25
CA LEU A 481 21.63 5.61 5.67
C LEU A 481 21.77 6.72 4.62
N LEU A 482 21.89 6.35 3.34
CA LEU A 482 22.00 7.31 2.26
C LEU A 482 20.75 8.17 2.13
N VAL A 483 19.56 7.63 2.43
CA VAL A 483 18.27 8.32 2.35
C VAL A 483 18.06 9.23 3.55
N ASP A 484 18.10 8.66 4.75
CA ASP A 484 17.87 9.38 6.02
C ASP A 484 18.95 10.44 6.27
N GLY A 485 20.09 10.26 5.61
CA GLY A 485 21.19 11.19 5.62
C GLY A 485 20.93 12.50 4.87
N VAL A 486 19.79 12.70 4.22
CA VAL A 486 19.46 13.92 3.44
C VAL A 486 18.82 14.98 4.35
N GLU A 487 19.27 16.24 4.26
CA GLU A 487 18.66 17.41 4.91
C GLU A 487 17.54 18.01 4.04
N GLU A 488 16.53 18.62 4.67
CA GLU A 488 15.59 19.52 3.98
C GLU A 488 16.36 20.58 3.16
N GLY A 489 16.25 20.53 1.84
CA GLY A 489 16.99 21.38 0.91
C GLY A 489 18.20 20.74 0.22
N GLY A 490 18.40 19.42 0.35
CA GLY A 490 19.29 18.62 -0.50
C GLY A 490 20.71 18.37 0.03
N GLY A 491 21.08 18.96 1.16
CA GLY A 491 22.35 18.67 1.85
C GLY A 491 22.40 17.23 2.40
N HIS A 492 23.59 16.73 2.75
CA HIS A 492 23.72 15.43 3.45
C HIS A 492 24.33 15.61 4.86
N ASN A 493 23.62 15.10 5.87
CA ASN A 493 24.08 14.97 7.26
C ASN A 493 25.12 13.87 7.46
N LEU A 494 25.22 12.91 6.52
CA LEU A 494 26.26 11.89 6.55
C LEU A 494 27.64 12.48 6.25
N ASP A 495 28.64 12.03 7.03
CA ASP A 495 30.03 12.30 6.72
C ASP A 495 30.38 11.84 5.29
N ARG A 496 31.18 12.64 4.60
CA ARG A 496 31.55 12.40 3.20
C ARG A 496 32.28 11.06 3.02
N GLU A 497 33.15 10.68 3.96
CA GLU A 497 33.90 9.43 3.87
C GLU A 497 32.96 8.21 4.00
N LEU A 498 32.00 8.26 4.93
CA LEU A 498 30.98 7.24 5.06
C LEU A 498 30.17 7.11 3.77
N ARG A 499 29.66 8.22 3.23
CA ARG A 499 28.89 8.20 1.97
C ARG A 499 29.68 7.60 0.80
N GLU A 500 30.95 7.97 0.63
CA GLU A 500 31.81 7.40 -0.40
C GLU A 500 32.00 5.88 -0.22
N LYS A 501 32.09 5.37 1.02
CA LYS A 501 32.18 3.93 1.29
C LYS A 501 30.88 3.18 1.00
N LEU A 502 29.73 3.75 1.37
CA LEU A 502 28.41 3.17 1.07
C LEU A 502 28.22 3.04 -0.46
N TYR A 503 28.57 4.08 -1.22
CA TYR A 503 28.51 4.01 -2.69
C TYR A 503 29.45 2.96 -3.29
N GLU A 504 30.69 2.86 -2.80
CA GLU A 504 31.61 1.83 -3.30
C GLU A 504 31.17 0.41 -2.90
N TYR A 505 30.50 0.25 -1.75
CA TYR A 505 29.92 -1.02 -1.32
C TYR A 505 28.75 -1.45 -2.20
N ILE A 506 27.78 -0.56 -2.39
CA ILE A 506 26.65 -0.77 -3.31
C ILE A 506 27.15 -1.10 -4.72
N ALA A 507 28.22 -0.45 -5.16
CA ALA A 507 28.85 -0.72 -6.45
C ALA A 507 29.65 -2.04 -6.52
N GLY A 508 29.65 -2.87 -5.47
CA GLY A 508 30.40 -4.13 -5.39
C GLY A 508 31.91 -3.96 -5.40
N ARG A 509 32.44 -2.76 -5.14
CA ARG A 509 33.88 -2.43 -5.13
C ARG A 509 34.46 -2.28 -3.74
N TYR A 510 33.62 -2.30 -2.72
CA TYR A 510 34.01 -2.25 -1.33
C TYR A 510 33.55 -3.53 -0.62
N ASP A 511 34.41 -4.05 0.23
CA ASP A 511 34.19 -5.32 0.94
C ASP A 511 33.21 -5.11 2.12
N SER A 512 32.27 -6.05 2.31
CA SER A 512 31.27 -5.99 3.39
C SER A 512 31.94 -6.02 4.77
N GLU A 513 33.00 -6.82 4.99
CA GLU A 513 33.68 -6.86 6.29
C GLU A 513 34.35 -5.52 6.58
N LEU A 514 35.00 -4.92 5.58
CA LEU A 514 35.59 -3.58 5.71
C LEU A 514 34.56 -2.46 5.91
N LEU A 515 33.34 -2.62 5.38
CA LEU A 515 32.25 -1.67 5.61
C LEU A 515 31.76 -1.79 7.05
N ASN A 516 31.43 -3.01 7.46
CA ASN A 516 30.99 -3.30 8.81
C ASN A 516 32.03 -2.84 9.85
N ASP A 517 33.33 -3.09 9.65
CA ASP A 517 34.40 -2.61 10.53
C ASP A 517 34.45 -1.08 10.61
N TYR A 518 34.20 -0.38 9.49
CA TYR A 518 34.15 1.07 9.47
C TYR A 518 32.91 1.60 10.20
N ILE A 519 31.72 1.06 9.92
CA ILE A 519 30.47 1.42 10.61
C ILE A 519 30.63 1.23 12.12
N LYS A 520 31.17 0.08 12.54
CA LYS A 520 31.46 -0.23 13.95
C LYS A 520 32.46 0.71 14.62
N SER A 521 33.22 1.48 13.83
CA SER A 521 34.17 2.47 14.34
C SER A 521 33.54 3.86 14.53
N LEU A 522 32.34 4.10 14.02
CA LEU A 522 31.64 5.38 14.11
C LEU A 522 31.08 5.59 15.52
N GLU A 523 31.11 6.84 15.98
CA GLU A 523 30.74 7.17 17.37
C GLU A 523 29.27 6.90 17.69
N TRP A 524 28.40 6.89 16.68
CA TRP A 524 26.97 6.61 16.83
C TRP A 524 26.63 5.11 16.81
N TYR A 525 27.54 4.25 16.33
CA TYR A 525 27.26 2.82 16.25
C TYR A 525 27.20 2.20 17.64
N VAL A 526 26.23 1.32 17.83
CA VAL A 526 26.11 0.50 19.03
C VAL A 526 25.91 -0.97 18.65
N ASP A 527 26.57 -1.86 19.41
CA ASP A 527 26.58 -3.30 19.13
C ASP A 527 25.31 -4.01 19.63
N ASN A 528 24.68 -3.42 20.66
CA ASN A 528 23.41 -3.87 21.21
C ASN A 528 22.39 -2.75 21.09
N ALA A 529 21.18 -3.08 20.66
CA ALA A 529 20.10 -2.12 20.55
C ALA A 529 19.62 -1.59 21.92
N ASP A 530 19.86 -2.33 23.02
CA ASP A 530 19.69 -1.80 24.37
C ASP A 530 20.55 -0.54 24.65
N ASP A 531 21.65 -0.38 23.91
CA ASP A 531 22.58 0.75 24.05
C ASP A 531 22.22 1.93 23.11
N TYR A 532 21.17 1.78 22.28
CA TYR A 532 20.73 2.83 21.35
C TYR A 532 19.99 3.96 22.08
N ASP A 533 20.34 5.20 21.76
CA ASP A 533 19.71 6.40 22.32
C ASP A 533 18.64 6.93 21.37
N TYR A 534 17.37 6.57 21.62
CA TYR A 534 16.25 7.06 20.81
C TYR A 534 16.08 8.59 20.87
N GLU A 535 16.59 9.27 21.91
CA GLU A 535 16.51 10.73 21.98
C GLU A 535 17.51 11.41 21.04
N SER A 536 18.56 10.71 20.62
CA SER A 536 19.59 11.27 19.73
C SER A 536 19.22 11.19 18.25
N ALA A 537 18.22 10.37 17.88
CA ALA A 537 17.81 10.11 16.50
C ALA A 537 18.99 9.78 15.56
N ASN A 538 20.02 9.12 16.10
CA ASN A 538 21.19 8.72 15.31
C ASN A 538 20.82 7.59 14.33
N PRO A 539 21.55 7.40 13.22
CA PRO A 539 21.27 6.29 12.34
C PRO A 539 21.45 4.91 13.01
N TRP A 540 20.74 3.89 12.51
CA TRP A 540 20.81 2.50 12.99
C TRP A 540 21.42 1.57 11.94
N TRP A 541 22.30 0.66 12.34
CA TRP A 541 22.88 -0.37 11.46
C TRP A 541 22.49 -1.76 11.93
N THR A 542 21.60 -2.43 11.19
CA THR A 542 21.09 -3.76 11.57
C THR A 542 22.09 -4.85 11.21
N GLU A 543 22.61 -5.57 12.21
CA GLU A 543 23.42 -6.77 11.99
C GLU A 543 22.57 -8.04 11.91
N GLU A 544 23.03 -9.06 11.19
CA GLU A 544 22.34 -10.36 11.08
C GLU A 544 21.94 -10.95 12.44
N LYS A 545 22.82 -10.86 13.45
CA LYS A 545 22.58 -11.37 14.80
C LYS A 545 21.38 -10.71 15.50
N ASN A 546 20.88 -9.58 14.99
CA ASN A 546 19.76 -8.82 15.55
C ASN A 546 18.44 -9.09 14.81
N THR A 547 18.42 -9.92 13.78
CA THR A 547 17.21 -10.22 13.00
C THR A 547 16.47 -11.44 13.53
N LEU A 548 15.24 -11.62 13.05
CA LEU A 548 14.39 -12.78 13.35
C LEU A 548 14.96 -14.12 12.85
N ALA A 549 16.05 -14.13 12.06
CA ALA A 549 16.78 -15.36 11.72
C ALA A 549 17.61 -15.92 12.88
N TYR A 550 18.12 -15.06 13.78
CA TYR A 550 19.04 -15.47 14.85
C TYR A 550 18.48 -15.20 16.24
N ARG A 551 17.72 -14.11 16.39
CA ARG A 551 17.11 -13.72 17.66
C ARG A 551 15.60 -13.86 17.59
N SER A 552 15.05 -14.24 18.73
CA SER A 552 13.65 -14.02 19.01
C SER A 552 13.51 -12.88 20.01
N THR A 553 12.28 -12.43 20.23
CA THR A 553 11.93 -11.31 21.10
C THR A 553 11.25 -11.81 22.39
N ASN A 554 11.27 -10.96 23.41
CA ASN A 554 10.54 -11.11 24.66
C ASN A 554 9.17 -10.40 24.63
N HIS A 555 8.89 -9.64 23.57
CA HIS A 555 7.70 -8.83 23.42
C HIS A 555 6.98 -9.14 22.10
N ALA A 556 5.65 -9.15 22.15
CA ALA A 556 4.80 -9.12 20.98
C ALA A 556 3.72 -8.07 21.23
N ALA A 557 3.52 -7.15 20.29
CA ALA A 557 2.37 -6.26 20.33
C ALA A 557 1.13 -7.08 19.97
N ILE A 558 0.04 -6.90 20.71
CA ILE A 558 -1.25 -7.55 20.47
C ILE A 558 -2.33 -6.49 20.67
N GLY A 559 -3.17 -6.26 19.67
CA GLY A 559 -4.14 -5.18 19.71
C GLY A 559 -5.01 -5.12 18.48
N ALA A 560 -5.85 -4.09 18.39
CA ALA A 560 -6.61 -3.77 17.19
C ALA A 560 -6.03 -2.50 16.56
N GLU A 561 -6.07 -2.43 15.24
CA GLU A 561 -5.66 -1.29 14.42
C GLU A 561 -6.86 -0.91 13.55
N MET A 562 -7.73 -0.08 14.10
CA MET A 562 -9.04 0.22 13.51
C MET A 562 -9.21 1.72 13.38
N TYR A 563 -9.50 2.18 12.17
CA TYR A 563 -9.80 3.58 11.89
C TYR A 563 -11.21 3.94 12.29
N GLU A 564 -11.41 5.20 12.63
CA GLU A 564 -12.71 5.76 12.96
C GLU A 564 -13.68 5.72 11.76
N LEU A 565 -14.96 5.55 12.06
CA LEU A 565 -16.02 5.64 11.05
C LEU A 565 -16.69 7.01 11.07
N PRO A 566 -17.24 7.46 9.93
CA PRO A 566 -17.93 8.72 9.86
C PRO A 566 -19.22 8.72 10.70
N ILE A 567 -19.51 9.86 11.34
CA ILE A 567 -20.79 10.18 11.96
C ILE A 567 -21.36 11.42 11.30
N PHE A 568 -22.62 11.32 10.89
CA PHE A 568 -23.38 12.45 10.37
C PHE A 568 -24.35 12.99 11.40
N THR A 569 -24.54 14.30 11.43
CA THR A 569 -25.40 15.01 12.36
C THR A 569 -26.54 15.73 11.62
N GLU A 570 -27.69 15.90 12.26
CA GLU A 570 -28.76 16.75 11.73
C GLU A 570 -29.71 17.24 12.84
N TYR A 571 -30.23 18.45 12.67
CA TYR A 571 -31.27 18.99 13.55
C TYR A 571 -32.66 18.76 12.96
N ASP A 572 -33.63 18.41 13.81
CA ASP A 572 -35.04 18.44 13.40
C ASP A 572 -35.65 19.86 13.49
N GLU A 573 -36.91 19.98 13.06
CA GLU A 573 -37.66 21.26 13.11
C GLU A 573 -37.84 21.81 14.54
N ASN A 574 -37.65 21.00 15.58
CA ASN A 574 -37.74 21.40 16.98
C ASN A 574 -36.40 21.82 17.56
N GLY A 575 -35.31 21.70 16.80
CA GLY A 575 -33.94 21.94 17.25
C GLY A 575 -33.34 20.79 18.06
N ASP A 576 -33.92 19.59 17.98
CA ASP A 576 -33.31 18.38 18.54
C ASP A 576 -32.20 17.87 17.61
N LEU A 577 -31.02 17.58 18.16
CA LEU A 577 -29.87 17.04 17.43
C LEU A 577 -29.92 15.51 17.34
N TYR A 578 -29.70 14.97 16.16
CA TYR A 578 -29.60 13.54 15.88
C TYR A 578 -28.27 13.21 15.21
N ILE A 579 -27.83 11.97 15.39
CA ILE A 579 -26.69 11.40 14.67
C ILE A 579 -27.03 10.09 13.96
N LYS A 580 -26.35 9.84 12.84
CA LYS A 580 -26.26 8.57 12.14
C LYS A 580 -24.84 8.04 12.28
N ILE A 581 -24.70 6.83 12.82
CA ILE A 581 -23.44 6.08 12.86
C ILE A 581 -23.53 4.86 11.94
N PHE A 582 -22.40 4.23 11.65
CA PHE A 582 -22.34 2.96 10.93
C PHE A 582 -21.93 1.87 11.93
N PRO A 583 -22.90 1.12 12.49
CA PRO A 583 -22.65 0.26 13.63
C PRO A 583 -21.81 -0.96 13.24
N THR A 584 -20.82 -1.28 14.07
CA THR A 584 -20.13 -2.57 14.07
C THR A 584 -20.87 -3.57 14.94
N THR A 585 -20.58 -4.85 14.74
CA THR A 585 -21.23 -5.96 15.42
C THR A 585 -20.22 -6.78 16.19
N VAL A 586 -20.61 -7.20 17.40
CA VAL A 586 -19.85 -8.14 18.20
C VAL A 586 -20.79 -9.16 18.84
N PRO A 587 -20.32 -10.39 19.10
CA PRO A 587 -21.06 -11.38 19.87
C PRO A 587 -21.58 -10.82 21.20
N SER A 588 -22.89 -10.92 21.40
CA SER A 588 -23.59 -10.32 22.55
C SER A 588 -24.80 -11.13 23.02
N LEU A 589 -24.95 -12.36 22.55
CA LEU A 589 -26.09 -13.22 22.87
C LEU A 589 -26.06 -13.65 24.34
N LYS A 590 -24.88 -14.00 24.84
CA LYS A 590 -24.62 -14.40 26.23
C LYS A 590 -24.18 -13.22 27.07
N GLU A 591 -24.30 -13.36 28.39
CA GLU A 591 -23.76 -12.38 29.34
C GLU A 591 -22.23 -12.31 29.31
N LYS A 592 -21.56 -13.38 28.90
CA LYS A 592 -20.11 -13.45 28.76
C LYS A 592 -19.79 -14.04 27.39
N GLU A 593 -19.13 -13.26 26.55
CA GLU A 593 -18.80 -13.63 25.16
C GLU A 593 -17.29 -13.56 24.97
N TYR A 594 -16.67 -14.71 24.69
CA TYR A 594 -15.22 -14.82 24.56
C TYR A 594 -14.75 -14.39 23.17
N PHE A 595 -13.76 -13.50 23.11
CA PHE A 595 -13.13 -13.05 21.87
C PHE A 595 -11.88 -13.86 21.56
N THR A 596 -10.91 -13.95 22.49
CA THR A 596 -9.77 -14.86 22.37
C THR A 596 -9.76 -15.92 23.48
N LEU A 597 -9.28 -17.11 23.14
CA LEU A 597 -9.21 -18.28 24.01
C LEU A 597 -7.80 -18.87 24.03
N ASP A 598 -7.37 -19.28 25.23
CA ASP A 598 -6.08 -19.92 25.53
C ASP A 598 -4.89 -19.27 24.80
N SER A 599 -4.72 -17.95 24.99
CA SER A 599 -3.56 -17.21 24.49
C SER A 599 -2.30 -17.58 25.26
N ARG A 600 -1.23 -17.96 24.55
CA ARG A 600 -0.01 -18.53 25.14
C ARG A 600 1.25 -18.10 24.41
N SER A 601 2.33 -17.92 25.16
CA SER A 601 3.70 -17.86 24.64
C SER A 601 4.42 -19.18 24.87
N TYR A 602 5.45 -19.45 24.06
CA TYR A 602 6.19 -20.71 24.09
C TYR A 602 7.68 -20.44 24.29
N GLY A 603 8.35 -21.26 25.11
CA GLY A 603 9.80 -21.16 25.29
C GLY A 603 10.59 -21.95 24.25
N VAL A 604 11.92 -21.85 24.34
CA VAL A 604 12.89 -22.58 23.48
C VAL A 604 12.70 -24.10 23.44
N GLY A 605 12.01 -24.66 24.44
CA GLY A 605 11.65 -26.08 24.46
C GLY A 605 10.84 -26.53 23.24
N VAL A 606 10.02 -25.65 22.64
CA VAL A 606 9.35 -25.94 21.37
C VAL A 606 10.36 -26.15 20.26
N TYR A 607 11.24 -25.18 20.05
CA TYR A 607 12.29 -25.26 19.02
C TYR A 607 13.15 -26.53 19.21
N ASN A 608 13.69 -26.75 20.42
CA ASN A 608 14.56 -27.90 20.72
C ASN A 608 13.86 -29.26 20.55
N ASN A 609 12.54 -29.34 20.75
CA ASN A 609 11.76 -30.56 20.57
C ASN A 609 11.80 -31.09 19.12
N PHE A 610 12.01 -30.21 18.14
CA PHE A 610 11.99 -30.56 16.72
C PHE A 610 13.38 -30.64 16.08
N VAL A 611 14.45 -30.19 16.75
CA VAL A 611 15.82 -30.13 16.19
C VAL A 611 16.28 -31.49 15.65
N ASP A 612 16.15 -32.55 16.44
CA ASP A 612 16.62 -33.88 16.03
C ASP A 612 15.86 -34.42 14.81
N PHE A 613 14.57 -34.13 14.68
CA PHE A 613 13.79 -34.58 13.53
C PHE A 613 14.17 -33.86 12.25
N PHE A 614 14.26 -32.53 12.28
CA PHE A 614 14.59 -31.73 11.11
C PHE A 614 16.06 -31.91 10.69
N ASN A 615 16.96 -32.21 11.63
CA ASN A 615 18.34 -32.62 11.32
C ASN A 615 18.48 -34.09 10.90
N GLY A 616 17.40 -34.86 11.01
CA GLY A 616 17.36 -36.26 10.61
C GLY A 616 17.99 -37.27 11.55
N ASN A 617 18.22 -36.86 12.80
CA ASN A 617 18.67 -37.69 13.91
C ASN A 617 17.53 -38.48 14.59
N ALA A 618 16.28 -38.05 14.39
CA ALA A 618 15.08 -38.74 14.86
C ALA A 618 14.11 -39.03 13.70
N ASP A 619 13.25 -40.04 13.91
CA ASP A 619 12.10 -40.31 13.05
C ASP A 619 10.88 -39.52 13.53
N ILE A 620 9.88 -39.36 12.66
CA ILE A 620 8.74 -38.47 12.89
C ILE A 620 7.81 -39.00 14.00
N GLU A 621 7.78 -40.32 14.23
CA GLU A 621 7.00 -40.93 15.30
C GLU A 621 7.56 -40.64 16.70
N ASP A 622 8.81 -40.20 16.79
CA ASP A 622 9.46 -39.79 18.03
C ASP A 622 9.19 -38.31 18.38
N VAL A 623 8.55 -37.56 17.47
CA VAL A 623 8.28 -36.13 17.65
C VAL A 623 6.93 -35.92 18.32
N ASP A 624 6.96 -35.30 19.50
CA ASP A 624 5.73 -34.91 20.21
C ASP A 624 5.21 -33.57 19.67
N THR A 625 4.10 -33.60 18.94
CA THR A 625 3.44 -32.39 18.43
C THR A 625 2.59 -31.68 19.49
N ASN A 626 2.33 -32.30 20.65
CA ASN A 626 1.74 -31.61 21.80
C ASN A 626 2.79 -30.76 22.52
N ILE A 627 2.89 -29.52 22.07
CA ILE A 627 3.88 -28.56 22.56
C ILE A 627 3.41 -27.75 23.78
N LYS A 628 2.23 -28.04 24.32
CA LYS A 628 1.65 -27.32 25.48
C LYS A 628 2.58 -27.32 26.69
N LYS A 629 3.35 -28.38 26.90
CA LYS A 629 4.31 -28.50 28.02
C LYS A 629 5.43 -27.44 28.01
N TYR A 630 5.68 -26.81 26.87
CA TYR A 630 6.68 -25.75 26.69
C TYR A 630 6.10 -24.34 26.70
N SER A 631 4.82 -24.20 27.05
CA SER A 631 4.09 -22.94 26.95
C SER A 631 3.77 -22.31 28.31
N THR A 632 3.58 -20.99 28.32
CA THR A 632 3.08 -20.21 29.44
C THR A 632 1.85 -19.42 28.98
N PRO A 633 0.75 -19.38 29.74
CA PRO A 633 -0.37 -18.48 29.43
C PRO A 633 0.11 -17.03 29.38
N LEU A 634 -0.43 -16.22 28.47
CA LEU A 634 -0.12 -14.78 28.47
C LEU A 634 -0.60 -14.12 29.77
N PHE A 635 0.03 -13.02 30.14
CA PHE A 635 -0.35 -12.26 31.32
C PHE A 635 -1.37 -11.21 30.93
N VAL A 636 -2.35 -10.99 31.81
CA VAL A 636 -3.36 -9.95 31.64
C VAL A 636 -2.84 -8.67 32.27
N GLU A 637 -2.66 -7.63 31.46
CA GLU A 637 -2.38 -6.28 31.90
C GLU A 637 -3.68 -5.48 31.97
N THR A 638 -4.10 -5.15 33.19
CA THR A 638 -5.35 -4.40 33.38
C THR A 638 -5.11 -2.91 33.28
N TYR A 639 -5.89 -2.20 32.46
CA TYR A 639 -5.84 -0.75 32.34
C TYR A 639 -7.03 -0.09 33.04
N GLU A 640 -6.86 1.18 33.42
CA GLU A 640 -7.96 1.99 33.95
C GLU A 640 -8.87 2.42 32.78
N PRO A 641 -10.20 2.23 32.90
CA PRO A 641 -11.13 2.72 31.88
C PRO A 641 -11.05 4.24 31.71
N ASN A 642 -11.41 4.69 30.51
CA ASN A 642 -11.56 6.11 30.23
C ASN A 642 -12.49 6.77 31.28
N PRO A 643 -12.09 7.88 31.95
CA PRO A 643 -12.90 8.51 32.98
C PRO A 643 -14.31 8.93 32.52
N GLN A 644 -14.48 9.25 31.24
CA GLN A 644 -15.76 9.63 30.62
C GLN A 644 -16.70 8.42 30.50
N ALA A 645 -16.16 7.21 30.48
CA ALA A 645 -16.93 5.96 30.53
C ALA A 645 -17.42 5.62 31.95
N ALA A 646 -17.05 6.39 32.98
CA ALA A 646 -17.42 6.10 34.36
C ALA A 646 -18.94 6.04 34.55
N GLY A 647 -19.43 4.85 34.93
CA GLY A 647 -20.85 4.60 35.18
C GLY A 647 -21.68 4.30 33.91
N LEU A 648 -21.04 4.26 32.74
CA LEU A 648 -21.63 3.73 31.52
C LEU A 648 -21.63 2.19 31.54
N LYS A 649 -22.51 1.61 30.73
CA LYS A 649 -22.61 0.17 30.54
C LYS A 649 -21.95 -0.23 29.22
N GLN A 650 -21.60 -1.51 29.11
CA GLN A 650 -21.17 -2.09 27.83
C GLN A 650 -22.23 -1.79 26.76
N GLY A 651 -21.84 -1.16 25.65
CA GLY A 651 -22.76 -0.77 24.58
C GLY A 651 -23.16 0.71 24.54
N ASP A 652 -22.93 1.47 25.61
CA ASP A 652 -23.22 2.92 25.62
C ASP A 652 -22.21 3.70 24.74
N LEU A 653 -22.61 4.87 24.23
CA LEU A 653 -21.73 5.80 23.52
C LEU A 653 -21.36 7.00 24.41
N PHE A 654 -20.15 7.55 24.22
CA PHE A 654 -19.70 8.75 24.91
C PHE A 654 -18.71 9.56 24.09
N VAL A 655 -18.55 10.84 24.44
CA VAL A 655 -17.56 11.74 23.79
C VAL A 655 -16.21 11.59 24.50
N VAL A 656 -15.14 11.41 23.74
CA VAL A 656 -13.76 11.46 24.24
C VAL A 656 -13.29 12.92 24.19
N GLY A 657 -12.56 13.36 25.22
CA GLY A 657 -12.13 14.77 25.34
C GLY A 657 -10.89 15.13 24.54
N ASP A 658 -10.38 14.18 23.76
CA ASP A 658 -9.25 14.35 22.87
C ASP A 658 -9.82 14.64 21.47
N GLU A 659 -9.30 15.66 20.79
CA GLU A 659 -9.56 15.85 19.37
C GLU A 659 -8.98 14.63 18.63
N PRO A 660 -9.65 14.08 17.61
CA PRO A 660 -9.08 12.99 16.84
C PRO A 660 -7.74 13.43 16.26
N ASP A 661 -6.80 12.50 16.08
CA ASP A 661 -5.42 12.75 15.59
C ASP A 661 -5.44 13.06 14.08
N VAL A 662 -6.27 14.02 13.69
CA VAL A 662 -6.50 14.50 12.33
C VAL A 662 -5.96 15.92 12.29
N GLU A 663 -4.65 16.07 12.46
CA GLU A 663 -3.93 17.34 12.23
C GLU A 663 -4.20 17.91 10.82
N LYS A 664 -4.78 17.11 9.91
CA LYS A 664 -5.04 17.44 8.50
C LYS A 664 -6.25 18.35 8.23
N PHE A 665 -7.10 18.68 9.20
CA PHE A 665 -8.33 19.47 8.90
C PHE A 665 -8.61 20.65 9.84
N GLU A 666 -7.70 21.63 9.87
CA GLU A 666 -7.86 22.86 10.67
C GLU A 666 -9.18 23.64 10.41
N HIS A 667 -9.85 23.37 9.28
CA HIS A 667 -11.04 24.07 8.81
C HIS A 667 -12.36 23.53 9.42
N PHE A 668 -12.40 22.30 9.91
CA PHE A 668 -13.57 21.72 10.57
C PHE A 668 -13.47 21.87 12.11
N GLN A 669 -13.59 23.11 12.62
CA GLN A 669 -13.36 23.50 14.03
C GLN A 669 -14.31 22.89 15.09
N SER A 670 -15.01 21.78 14.81
CA SER A 670 -15.97 21.17 15.76
C SER A 670 -16.11 19.64 15.69
N GLN A 671 -15.15 18.94 15.07
CA GLN A 671 -15.19 17.48 15.00
C GLN A 671 -15.18 16.86 16.41
N GLN A 672 -16.08 15.90 16.64
CA GLN A 672 -16.19 15.19 17.91
C GLN A 672 -15.81 13.73 17.70
N LEU A 673 -15.04 13.18 18.63
CA LEU A 673 -14.77 11.74 18.68
C LEU A 673 -15.75 11.06 19.64
N ILE A 674 -16.62 10.22 19.09
CA ILE A 674 -17.60 9.44 19.82
C ILE A 674 -17.08 8.02 19.95
N LYS A 675 -16.89 7.53 21.17
CA LYS A 675 -16.39 6.20 21.44
C LYS A 675 -17.51 5.23 21.82
N TRP A 676 -17.44 4.02 21.28
CA TRP A 676 -18.22 2.89 21.75
C TRP A 676 -17.65 2.36 23.05
N ASN A 677 -18.45 2.35 24.13
CA ASN A 677 -18.04 1.72 25.38
C ASN A 677 -18.12 0.19 25.27
N LEU A 678 -17.11 -0.40 24.65
CA LEU A 678 -16.94 -1.83 24.50
C LEU A 678 -15.61 -2.26 25.15
N TRP A 679 -15.64 -2.55 26.45
CA TRP A 679 -14.45 -2.99 27.17
C TRP A 679 -14.23 -4.49 27.00
N LEU A 680 -13.05 -4.88 26.53
CA LEU A 680 -12.59 -6.26 26.47
C LEU A 680 -11.83 -6.62 27.76
N HIS A 681 -12.37 -7.57 28.53
CA HIS A 681 -11.75 -8.03 29.77
C HIS A 681 -10.78 -9.19 29.52
N GLY A 682 -9.66 -9.20 30.24
CA GLY A 682 -8.74 -10.33 30.30
C GLY A 682 -8.95 -11.18 31.56
N GLU A 683 -8.84 -12.50 31.44
CA GLU A 683 -8.75 -13.39 32.61
C GLU A 683 -7.79 -14.55 32.39
N THR A 684 -7.07 -14.95 33.44
CA THR A 684 -6.36 -16.23 33.49
C THR A 684 -7.06 -17.18 34.45
N LYS A 685 -7.62 -18.27 33.93
CA LYS A 685 -8.36 -19.27 34.71
C LYS A 685 -7.99 -20.67 34.26
N ASN A 686 -7.77 -21.59 35.22
CA ASN A 686 -7.36 -22.97 34.96
C ASN A 686 -6.10 -23.09 34.07
N GLY A 687 -5.21 -22.09 34.09
CA GLY A 687 -4.01 -22.07 33.26
C GLY A 687 -4.27 -21.76 31.78
N GLN A 688 -5.39 -21.12 31.45
CA GLN A 688 -5.70 -20.54 30.15
C GLN A 688 -5.97 -19.05 30.32
N THR A 689 -5.38 -18.23 29.45
CA THR A 689 -5.65 -16.79 29.38
C THR A 689 -6.60 -16.53 28.23
N ASN A 690 -7.70 -15.84 28.52
CA ASN A 690 -8.79 -15.57 27.57
C ASN A 690 -9.18 -14.10 27.65
N THR A 691 -9.76 -13.58 26.57
CA THR A 691 -10.42 -12.27 26.55
C THR A 691 -11.91 -12.40 26.28
N TYR A 692 -12.71 -11.50 26.84
CA TYR A 692 -14.17 -11.54 26.71
C TYR A 692 -14.85 -10.19 26.95
N TRP A 693 -16.04 -10.02 26.38
CA TRP A 693 -16.95 -8.94 26.75
C TRP A 693 -17.90 -9.38 27.86
N ASP A 694 -18.11 -8.53 28.86
CA ASP A 694 -19.09 -8.74 29.93
C ASP A 694 -20.35 -7.90 29.69
N TRP A 695 -21.39 -8.58 29.23
CA TRP A 695 -22.71 -8.03 28.95
C TRP A 695 -23.70 -8.13 30.11
N SER A 696 -23.29 -8.59 31.30
CA SER A 696 -24.19 -8.78 32.45
C SER A 696 -24.86 -7.49 32.95
N GLY A 697 -24.24 -6.34 32.69
CA GLY A 697 -24.78 -5.00 33.00
C GLY A 697 -25.78 -4.43 31.98
N THR A 698 -25.86 -5.04 30.79
CA THR A 698 -26.62 -4.52 29.64
C THR A 698 -27.74 -5.50 29.24
N PRO A 699 -29.02 -5.08 29.30
CA PRO A 699 -30.15 -5.90 28.86
C PRO A 699 -29.97 -6.38 27.43
N ALA A 700 -30.41 -7.61 27.11
CA ALA A 700 -30.18 -8.23 25.79
C ALA A 700 -30.69 -7.37 24.63
N GLU A 701 -31.81 -6.68 24.81
CA GLU A 701 -32.41 -5.77 23.83
C GLU A 701 -31.65 -4.45 23.63
N GLN A 702 -30.58 -4.19 24.40
CA GLN A 702 -29.76 -2.98 24.36
C GLN A 702 -28.29 -3.24 23.99
N ARG A 703 -27.91 -4.49 23.69
CA ARG A 703 -26.50 -4.84 23.42
C ARG A 703 -26.04 -4.52 22.01
N GLN A 704 -26.98 -4.43 21.08
CA GLN A 704 -26.70 -4.04 19.69
C GLN A 704 -26.77 -2.52 19.56
N LEU A 705 -25.86 -1.95 18.78
CA LEU A 705 -25.88 -0.54 18.45
C LEU A 705 -27.08 -0.22 17.54
N SER A 706 -27.72 0.91 17.83
CA SER A 706 -28.63 1.56 16.87
C SER A 706 -27.81 2.24 15.79
N GLN A 707 -28.37 2.38 14.58
CA GLN A 707 -27.79 3.26 13.56
C GLN A 707 -28.03 4.74 13.88
N TYR A 708 -29.09 5.05 14.63
CA TYR A 708 -29.52 6.42 14.91
C TYR A 708 -29.64 6.70 16.41
N TYR A 709 -29.16 7.88 16.81
CA TYR A 709 -29.27 8.38 18.18
C TYR A 709 -29.77 9.81 18.22
N LYS A 710 -30.59 10.12 19.23
CA LYS A 710 -30.82 11.49 19.67
C LYS A 710 -29.73 11.91 20.65
N VAL A 711 -29.16 13.09 20.44
CA VAL A 711 -28.14 13.67 21.32
C VAL A 711 -28.82 14.50 22.40
N ILE A 712 -28.53 14.18 23.66
CA ILE A 712 -28.95 14.93 24.83
C ILE A 712 -27.75 15.73 25.33
N MET A 713 -27.93 17.02 25.57
CA MET A 713 -26.86 17.96 25.95
C MET A 713 -27.13 18.58 27.34
N PRO A 714 -26.90 17.85 28.45
CA PRO A 714 -27.17 18.33 29.81
C PRO A 714 -26.40 19.60 30.19
N GLY A 715 -25.16 19.75 29.72
CA GLY A 715 -24.29 20.91 29.97
C GLY A 715 -24.50 22.07 28.98
N GLY A 716 -25.33 21.88 27.95
CA GLY A 716 -25.49 22.80 26.82
C GLY A 716 -24.64 22.40 25.61
N ALA A 717 -24.81 23.11 24.50
CA ALA A 717 -24.21 22.78 23.19
C ALA A 717 -22.68 22.95 23.12
N GLU A 718 -22.07 23.62 24.10
CA GLU A 718 -20.61 23.83 24.17
C GLU A 718 -19.92 22.82 25.12
N ASP A 719 -20.70 22.02 25.86
CA ASP A 719 -20.19 21.04 26.83
C ASP A 719 -20.33 19.62 26.24
N TYR A 720 -19.52 19.35 25.22
CA TYR A 720 -19.56 18.10 24.44
C TYR A 720 -19.36 16.86 25.33
N LEU A 721 -18.51 16.92 26.36
CA LEU A 721 -18.30 15.83 27.32
C LEU A 721 -19.57 15.46 28.11
N SER A 722 -20.53 16.38 28.21
CA SER A 722 -21.82 16.10 28.83
C SER A 722 -22.78 15.34 27.91
N TYR A 723 -22.49 15.21 26.61
CA TYR A 723 -23.42 14.65 25.63
C TYR A 723 -23.76 13.21 25.96
N ARG A 724 -25.02 12.85 25.76
CA ARG A 724 -25.53 11.48 25.96
C ARG A 724 -26.36 11.07 24.77
N PHE A 725 -26.23 9.81 24.37
CA PHE A 725 -26.81 9.29 23.15
C PHE A 725 -27.96 8.34 23.50
N THR A 726 -29.16 8.62 23.00
CA THR A 726 -30.33 7.75 23.20
C THR A 726 -30.73 7.15 21.86
N PRO A 727 -30.77 5.81 21.73
CA PRO A 727 -31.14 5.17 20.47
C PRO A 727 -32.57 5.55 20.07
N VAL A 728 -32.79 5.81 18.78
CA VAL A 728 -34.08 6.15 18.20
C VAL A 728 -34.35 5.34 16.93
N ASN A 729 -35.63 5.17 16.58
CA ASN A 729 -35.97 4.51 15.32
C ASN A 729 -35.77 5.48 14.15
N GLU A 730 -35.46 4.94 12.97
CA GLU A 730 -35.32 5.69 11.72
C GLU A 730 -36.53 6.62 11.43
N SER A 731 -37.76 6.19 11.76
CA SER A 731 -38.96 7.04 11.58
C SER A 731 -38.97 8.35 12.38
N GLN A 732 -38.07 8.51 13.34
CA GLN A 732 -37.98 9.65 14.25
C GLN A 732 -36.88 10.64 13.86
N VAL A 733 -36.03 10.31 12.88
CA VAL A 733 -34.92 11.18 12.46
C VAL A 733 -35.28 12.01 11.22
N PRO A 734 -34.62 13.17 11.01
CA PRO A 734 -34.77 13.98 9.80
C PRO A 734 -34.52 13.17 8.52
N GLU A 735 -35.20 13.53 7.43
CA GLU A 735 -35.08 12.80 6.16
C GLU A 735 -33.68 12.95 5.54
N SER A 736 -33.06 14.13 5.64
CA SER A 736 -31.70 14.38 5.14
C SER A 736 -30.68 13.44 5.77
N LEU A 737 -30.76 13.25 7.09
CA LEU A 737 -29.85 12.36 7.82
C LEU A 737 -29.95 10.89 7.37
N LYS A 738 -31.13 10.44 6.92
CA LYS A 738 -31.30 9.06 6.42
C LYS A 738 -30.54 8.83 5.13
N MET A 739 -30.50 9.85 4.27
CA MET A 739 -29.90 9.82 2.95
C MET A 739 -28.37 9.83 2.97
N LEU A 740 -27.74 10.22 4.08
CA LEU A 740 -26.28 10.29 4.18
C LEU A 740 -25.65 8.91 4.31
N GLU A 741 -24.63 8.63 3.55
CA GLU A 741 -24.03 7.30 3.42
C GLU A 741 -22.51 7.41 3.48
N MET A 742 -21.85 6.45 4.14
CA MET A 742 -20.40 6.33 4.09
C MET A 742 -19.97 5.74 2.75
N GLN A 743 -18.76 6.10 2.32
CA GLN A 743 -18.14 5.51 1.15
C GLN A 743 -17.66 4.07 1.45
N THR A 744 -17.77 3.20 0.46
CA THR A 744 -17.16 1.87 0.45
C THR A 744 -16.10 1.79 -0.64
N LEU A 745 -15.31 0.71 -0.67
CA LEU A 745 -14.30 0.53 -1.69
C LEU A 745 -14.97 0.23 -3.04
N GLU A 746 -14.61 0.99 -4.08
CA GLU A 746 -15.15 0.81 -5.43
C GLU A 746 -14.79 -0.58 -5.99
N ARG A 747 -13.56 -1.04 -5.70
CA ARG A 747 -12.96 -2.24 -6.30
C ARG A 747 -11.93 -2.87 -5.38
N GLY A 748 -11.92 -4.21 -5.36
CA GLY A 748 -10.80 -4.96 -4.78
C GLY A 748 -9.54 -4.96 -5.67
N ASN A 749 -8.46 -5.52 -5.13
CA ASN A 749 -7.17 -5.69 -5.80
C ASN A 749 -7.01 -7.13 -6.31
N SER A 750 -7.06 -7.31 -7.64
CA SER A 750 -6.70 -8.59 -8.27
C SER A 750 -5.18 -8.70 -8.41
N TYR A 751 -4.64 -9.90 -8.28
CA TYR A 751 -3.20 -10.14 -8.22
C TYR A 751 -2.71 -10.71 -9.55
N MET A 752 -1.93 -9.91 -10.27
CA MET A 752 -1.30 -10.32 -11.52
C MET A 752 -0.23 -11.39 -11.26
N PRO A 753 -0.10 -12.41 -12.13
CA PRO A 753 0.95 -13.42 -12.00
C PRO A 753 2.35 -12.86 -12.15
N HIS A 754 3.32 -13.59 -11.58
CA HIS A 754 4.76 -13.37 -11.74
C HIS A 754 5.26 -13.79 -13.13
N ILE A 755 4.77 -13.09 -14.15
CA ILE A 755 5.19 -13.18 -15.55
C ILE A 755 5.66 -11.80 -16.03
N LYS A 756 6.68 -11.77 -16.88
CA LYS A 756 7.36 -10.53 -17.29
C LYS A 756 6.65 -9.86 -18.47
N SER A 757 6.08 -8.67 -18.26
CA SER A 757 5.44 -7.85 -19.31
C SER A 757 6.47 -7.04 -20.12
N ASN A 758 6.05 -6.26 -21.12
CA ASN A 758 6.94 -5.33 -21.82
C ASN A 758 7.28 -4.12 -20.96
N SER A 759 6.32 -3.59 -20.19
CA SER A 759 6.57 -2.57 -19.17
C SER A 759 7.62 -3.02 -18.15
N ASP A 760 7.54 -4.28 -17.67
CA ASP A 760 8.53 -4.83 -16.75
C ASP A 760 9.95 -4.82 -17.37
N LYS A 761 10.09 -5.16 -18.66
CA LYS A 761 11.40 -5.17 -19.34
C LYS A 761 12.01 -3.78 -19.49
N VAL A 762 11.19 -2.79 -19.86
CA VAL A 762 11.65 -1.40 -19.99
C VAL A 762 12.12 -0.87 -18.64
N PHE A 763 11.36 -1.17 -17.58
CA PHE A 763 11.73 -0.80 -16.22
C PHE A 763 13.04 -1.47 -15.76
N GLU A 764 13.22 -2.76 -16.00
CA GLU A 764 14.46 -3.48 -15.69
C GLU A 764 15.68 -2.91 -16.44
N GLU A 765 15.52 -2.57 -17.73
CA GLU A 765 16.58 -1.97 -18.55
C GLU A 765 16.97 -0.57 -18.08
N GLU A 766 15.98 0.22 -17.65
CA GLU A 766 16.20 1.54 -17.06
C GLU A 766 16.96 1.46 -15.74
N ILE A 767 16.51 0.62 -14.80
CA ILE A 767 17.21 0.40 -13.52
C ILE A 767 18.67 0.03 -13.79
N LYS A 768 18.88 -0.94 -14.70
CA LYS A 768 20.21 -1.37 -15.08
C LYS A 768 21.03 -0.20 -15.63
N THR A 769 20.49 0.55 -16.58
CA THR A 769 21.19 1.68 -17.22
C THR A 769 21.59 2.73 -16.19
N ASN A 770 20.69 3.07 -15.27
CA ASN A 770 20.93 4.08 -14.24
C ASN A 770 22.01 3.61 -13.26
N VAL A 771 21.88 2.40 -12.72
CA VAL A 771 22.86 1.82 -11.79
C VAL A 771 24.23 1.70 -12.47
N ASP A 772 24.28 1.20 -13.71
CA ASP A 772 25.52 1.04 -14.47
C ASP A 772 26.19 2.40 -14.73
N GLN A 773 25.43 3.46 -15.02
CA GLN A 773 25.97 4.80 -15.24
C GLN A 773 26.46 5.47 -13.95
N ILE A 774 25.64 5.44 -12.89
CA ILE A 774 25.94 6.06 -11.60
C ILE A 774 27.18 5.40 -10.99
N PHE A 775 27.18 4.08 -10.94
CA PHE A 775 28.20 3.34 -10.23
C PHE A 775 29.32 2.86 -11.15
N ASN A 776 29.21 2.98 -12.47
CA ASN A 776 30.17 2.43 -13.44
C ASN A 776 30.41 0.93 -13.20
N VAL A 777 29.32 0.16 -13.19
CA VAL A 777 29.27 -1.28 -12.96
C VAL A 777 28.49 -1.99 -14.08
N ASP A 778 28.49 -3.32 -14.06
CA ASP A 778 27.55 -4.14 -14.82
C ASP A 778 26.59 -4.79 -13.82
N SER A 779 25.41 -4.20 -13.67
CA SER A 779 24.41 -4.60 -12.69
C SER A 779 23.35 -5.54 -13.28
N THR A 780 22.71 -6.34 -12.43
CA THR A 780 21.63 -7.25 -12.80
C THR A 780 20.33 -6.81 -12.13
N PRO A 781 19.36 -6.25 -12.88
CA PRO A 781 18.12 -5.72 -12.31
C PRO A 781 17.30 -6.81 -11.62
N TYR A 782 16.35 -6.37 -10.79
CA TYR A 782 15.39 -7.28 -10.18
C TYR A 782 14.61 -8.06 -11.23
N ASP A 783 14.20 -9.27 -10.85
CA ASP A 783 13.44 -10.17 -11.69
C ASP A 783 12.12 -10.47 -11.00
N TYR A 784 11.01 -10.34 -11.73
CA TYR A 784 9.67 -10.58 -11.21
C TYR A 784 9.03 -11.86 -11.78
N SER A 785 9.80 -12.68 -12.50
CA SER A 785 9.34 -13.89 -13.21
C SER A 785 9.61 -15.21 -12.46
N CYS A 786 9.21 -15.27 -11.20
CA CYS A 786 9.65 -16.31 -10.25
C CYS A 786 8.90 -17.64 -10.39
N PHE A 787 7.69 -17.62 -10.93
CA PHE A 787 6.77 -18.76 -10.96
C PHE A 787 6.83 -19.57 -12.27
N ASP A 788 7.95 -19.45 -12.99
CA ASP A 788 8.23 -20.24 -14.19
C ASP A 788 8.27 -21.76 -13.88
N CYS A 789 7.67 -22.56 -14.76
CA CYS A 789 7.56 -24.01 -14.64
C CYS A 789 8.38 -24.79 -15.68
N ASP A 790 9.21 -24.13 -16.47
CA ASP A 790 9.87 -24.73 -17.63
C ASP A 790 10.95 -25.78 -17.28
N ASN A 791 11.45 -25.79 -16.05
CA ASN A 791 12.53 -26.69 -15.60
C ASN A 791 12.06 -28.06 -15.06
N GLY A 792 10.75 -28.36 -15.07
CA GLY A 792 10.21 -29.65 -14.62
C GLY A 792 10.17 -29.87 -13.09
N GLY A 793 10.28 -28.77 -12.33
CA GLY A 793 10.12 -28.71 -10.86
C GLY A 793 8.66 -28.64 -10.37
N CYS A 794 7.73 -28.34 -11.28
CA CYS A 794 6.31 -28.20 -10.99
C CYS A 794 5.42 -28.89 -12.02
N ASP A 795 4.15 -29.02 -11.67
CA ASP A 795 3.07 -29.38 -12.57
C ASP A 795 2.74 -28.19 -13.48
N THR A 796 2.89 -28.39 -14.79
CA THR A 796 2.54 -27.35 -15.78
C THR A 796 1.03 -27.12 -15.88
N THR A 797 0.22 -28.00 -15.29
CA THR A 797 -1.23 -27.83 -15.18
C THR A 797 -1.56 -26.72 -14.20
N VAL A 798 -2.27 -25.69 -14.67
CA VAL A 798 -2.90 -24.68 -13.82
C VAL A 798 -4.21 -25.23 -13.28
N TYR A 799 -4.39 -25.17 -11.97
CA TYR A 799 -5.62 -25.53 -11.28
C TYR A 799 -6.33 -24.24 -10.87
N GLU A 800 -7.66 -24.31 -10.78
CA GLU A 800 -8.51 -23.17 -10.45
C GLU A 800 -9.47 -23.57 -9.33
N THR A 801 -9.78 -22.62 -8.46
CA THR A 801 -10.75 -22.72 -7.37
C THR A 801 -11.41 -21.35 -7.16
N THR A 802 -12.53 -21.32 -6.46
CA THR A 802 -13.31 -20.09 -6.23
C THR A 802 -13.73 -20.04 -4.77
N LEU A 803 -13.49 -18.89 -4.14
CA LEU A 803 -13.91 -18.59 -2.78
C LEU A 803 -15.40 -18.21 -2.73
N ASP A 804 -15.99 -18.18 -1.54
CA ASP A 804 -17.41 -17.83 -1.33
C ASP A 804 -17.71 -16.37 -1.76
N ASP A 805 -16.74 -15.47 -1.60
CA ASP A 805 -16.82 -14.06 -2.07
C ASP A 805 -16.73 -13.92 -3.60
N GLY A 806 -16.52 -15.02 -4.33
CA GLY A 806 -16.40 -15.06 -5.78
C GLY A 806 -14.97 -14.92 -6.32
N SER A 807 -13.98 -14.69 -5.46
CA SER A 807 -12.56 -14.61 -5.84
C SER A 807 -12.09 -15.91 -6.48
N MET A 808 -11.53 -15.82 -7.68
CA MET A 808 -10.95 -16.96 -8.40
C MET A 808 -9.46 -17.04 -8.09
N ILE A 809 -9.01 -18.19 -7.58
CA ILE A 809 -7.60 -18.46 -7.31
C ILE A 809 -7.07 -19.45 -8.35
N LYS A 810 -5.96 -19.12 -8.99
CA LYS A 810 -5.20 -20.03 -9.84
C LYS A 810 -3.92 -20.45 -9.15
N TYR A 811 -3.61 -21.74 -9.19
CA TYR A 811 -2.45 -22.30 -8.51
C TYR A 811 -1.83 -23.47 -9.28
N ARG A 812 -0.59 -23.83 -8.91
CA ARG A 812 0.16 -24.97 -9.45
C ARG A 812 0.82 -25.76 -8.34
N TRP A 813 1.12 -27.03 -8.62
CA TRP A 813 1.81 -27.91 -7.68
C TRP A 813 3.32 -27.91 -7.93
N TYR A 814 4.10 -27.60 -6.91
CA TYR A 814 5.57 -27.67 -6.93
C TYR A 814 6.05 -28.82 -6.06
N ARG A 815 7.14 -29.51 -6.44
CA ARG A 815 7.87 -30.29 -5.42
C ARG A 815 8.38 -29.31 -4.38
N PHE A 816 8.37 -29.70 -3.11
CA PHE A 816 8.80 -28.82 -2.02
C PHE A 816 10.17 -28.19 -2.31
N ARG A 817 11.14 -28.98 -2.77
CA ARG A 817 12.50 -28.51 -3.11
C ARG A 817 12.61 -27.57 -4.30
N ASP A 818 11.58 -27.50 -5.14
CA ASP A 818 11.58 -26.72 -6.38
C ASP A 818 10.70 -25.47 -6.28
N GLN A 819 10.25 -25.12 -5.07
CA GLN A 819 9.53 -23.87 -4.83
C GLN A 819 10.36 -22.66 -5.29
N PRO A 820 9.71 -21.58 -5.79
CA PRO A 820 10.38 -20.38 -6.30
C PRO A 820 11.46 -19.82 -5.38
N THR A 821 11.25 -19.86 -4.06
CA THR A 821 12.18 -19.43 -3.02
C THR A 821 13.54 -20.11 -3.15
N PHE A 822 13.56 -21.44 -3.30
CA PHE A 822 14.81 -22.21 -3.37
C PHE A 822 15.58 -21.95 -4.66
N LYS A 823 14.89 -21.60 -5.76
CA LYS A 823 15.55 -21.28 -7.04
C LYS A 823 16.53 -20.11 -6.88
N TYR A 824 16.13 -19.04 -6.21
CA TYR A 824 16.97 -17.86 -6.01
C TYR A 824 17.93 -18.04 -4.84
N LEU A 825 17.51 -18.67 -3.75
CA LEU A 825 18.42 -18.98 -2.64
C LEU A 825 19.57 -19.90 -3.05
N SER A 826 19.38 -20.79 -4.02
CA SER A 826 20.48 -21.61 -4.58
C SER A 826 21.48 -20.80 -5.41
N ILE A 827 21.09 -19.61 -5.89
CA ILE A 827 21.98 -18.67 -6.57
C ILE A 827 22.73 -17.82 -5.54
N ASP A 828 22.03 -17.37 -4.50
CA ASP A 828 22.58 -16.44 -3.50
C ASP A 828 23.43 -17.12 -2.44
N TYR A 829 23.05 -18.33 -2.05
CA TYR A 829 23.69 -19.13 -1.01
C TYR A 829 23.94 -20.55 -1.52
N PRO A 830 24.72 -20.73 -2.61
CA PRO A 830 24.96 -22.02 -3.26
C PRO A 830 25.65 -23.05 -2.35
N GLU A 831 26.36 -22.58 -1.32
CA GLU A 831 26.99 -23.39 -0.28
C GLU A 831 25.99 -23.94 0.75
N ILE A 832 24.86 -23.25 0.95
CA ILE A 832 23.78 -23.68 1.87
C ILE A 832 22.78 -24.55 1.10
N TYR A 833 22.21 -24.02 0.01
CA TYR A 833 21.15 -24.65 -0.76
C TYR A 833 21.69 -25.56 -1.86
N THR A 834 22.46 -26.56 -1.42
CA THR A 834 22.97 -27.61 -2.31
C THR A 834 21.86 -28.57 -2.75
N GLU A 835 22.03 -29.23 -3.89
CA GLU A 835 21.13 -30.31 -4.35
C GLU A 835 20.88 -31.37 -3.28
N GLU A 836 21.93 -31.78 -2.56
CA GLU A 836 21.87 -32.79 -1.50
C GLU A 836 21.02 -32.31 -0.32
N TYR A 837 21.14 -31.04 0.06
CA TYR A 837 20.36 -30.44 1.14
C TYR A 837 18.89 -30.24 0.76
N LEU A 838 18.62 -29.78 -0.47
CA LEU A 838 17.27 -29.64 -1.00
C LEU A 838 16.55 -31.01 -1.10
N ASP A 839 17.26 -32.07 -1.54
CA ASP A 839 16.74 -33.45 -1.50
C ASP A 839 16.45 -33.91 -0.07
N PHE A 840 17.31 -33.54 0.88
CA PHE A 840 17.08 -33.86 2.28
C PHE A 840 15.81 -33.19 2.82
N LEU A 841 15.60 -31.90 2.55
CA LEU A 841 14.40 -31.17 2.94
C LEU A 841 13.14 -31.74 2.29
N GLN A 842 13.20 -32.08 0.99
CA GLN A 842 12.13 -32.77 0.26
C GLN A 842 11.70 -34.05 1.00
N LEU A 843 12.66 -34.88 1.42
CA LEU A 843 12.36 -36.12 2.14
C LEU A 843 11.71 -35.87 3.52
N ARG A 844 12.08 -34.79 4.21
CA ARG A 844 11.46 -34.43 5.51
C ARG A 844 10.00 -34.04 5.30
N ILE A 845 9.71 -33.21 4.30
CA ILE A 845 8.35 -32.78 3.97
C ILE A 845 7.51 -33.96 3.45
N GLU A 846 8.09 -34.90 2.71
CA GLU A 846 7.40 -36.14 2.35
C GLU A 846 7.03 -36.98 3.57
N LYS A 847 7.90 -37.08 4.58
CA LYS A 847 7.56 -37.76 5.86
C LYS A 847 6.42 -37.03 6.58
N MET A 848 6.48 -35.70 6.67
CA MET A 848 5.42 -34.89 7.27
C MET A 848 4.07 -35.16 6.58
N HIS A 849 3.99 -35.05 5.26
CA HIS A 849 2.76 -35.31 4.52
C HIS A 849 2.22 -36.75 4.66
N ARG A 850 3.09 -37.74 4.89
CA ARG A 850 2.69 -39.15 5.06
C ARG A 850 2.15 -39.45 6.45
N GLU A 851 2.74 -38.84 7.47
CA GLU A 851 2.65 -39.33 8.84
C GLU A 851 1.99 -38.33 9.79
N TRP A 852 2.13 -37.02 9.54
CA TRP A 852 1.32 -36.00 10.20
C TRP A 852 -0.07 -35.97 9.54
N GLY A 853 -0.96 -36.82 10.04
CA GLY A 853 -2.39 -36.80 9.72
C GLY A 853 -3.13 -35.67 10.45
N ASP A 854 -4.46 -35.65 10.34
CA ASP A 854 -5.31 -34.54 10.79
C ASP A 854 -5.41 -34.35 12.32
N ASP A 855 -4.83 -35.27 13.11
CA ASP A 855 -4.90 -35.28 14.57
C ASP A 855 -3.66 -34.63 15.26
N GLN A 856 -2.92 -33.74 14.57
CA GLN A 856 -1.79 -33.04 15.22
C GLN A 856 -2.28 -32.07 16.30
N ASP A 857 -1.57 -31.98 17.42
CA ASP A 857 -1.97 -31.18 18.59
C ASP A 857 -0.99 -30.02 18.86
N PHE A 858 -0.64 -29.27 17.81
CA PHE A 858 0.24 -28.10 17.95
C PHE A 858 -0.42 -26.99 18.79
N LEU A 859 -1.74 -26.83 18.66
CA LEU A 859 -2.52 -25.84 19.37
C LEU A 859 -3.46 -26.53 20.36
N ALA A 860 -3.18 -26.40 21.65
CA ALA A 860 -3.97 -27.05 22.69
C ALA A 860 -5.44 -26.63 22.65
N LYS A 861 -6.36 -27.59 22.66
CA LYS A 861 -7.80 -27.32 22.69
C LYS A 861 -8.20 -26.45 23.91
N PRO A 862 -8.95 -25.34 23.71
CA PRO A 862 -9.46 -24.54 24.82
C PRO A 862 -10.47 -25.29 25.70
N GLU A 863 -10.48 -25.00 26.99
CA GLU A 863 -11.41 -25.58 27.99
C GLU A 863 -12.36 -24.53 28.59
N ALA A 864 -12.21 -23.26 28.19
CA ALA A 864 -13.02 -22.14 28.70
C ALA A 864 -14.48 -22.18 28.22
N VAL A 865 -14.76 -22.86 27.11
CA VAL A 865 -16.11 -23.03 26.56
C VAL A 865 -16.52 -24.51 26.58
N ASP A 866 -17.77 -24.79 26.97
CA ASP A 866 -18.26 -26.17 27.13
C ASP A 866 -18.35 -26.91 25.78
N ASN A 867 -18.79 -26.21 24.73
CA ASN A 867 -18.95 -26.71 23.37
C ASN A 867 -18.01 -25.91 22.44
N PHE A 868 -16.74 -26.29 22.41
CA PHE A 868 -15.75 -25.66 21.52
C PHE A 868 -15.95 -26.13 20.06
N HIS A 869 -16.16 -25.17 19.16
CA HIS A 869 -16.32 -25.40 17.72
C HIS A 869 -15.20 -24.69 16.95
N LEU A 870 -14.58 -25.42 16.02
CA LEU A 870 -13.59 -24.85 15.11
C LEU A 870 -14.31 -24.23 13.92
N VAL A 871 -13.76 -23.13 13.42
CA VAL A 871 -14.17 -22.53 12.15
C VAL A 871 -13.77 -23.43 10.97
N GLU A 872 -14.59 -23.45 9.93
CA GLU A 872 -14.27 -23.96 8.61
C GLU A 872 -13.57 -22.85 7.80
N LEU A 873 -12.39 -23.15 7.25
CA LEU A 873 -11.78 -22.34 6.20
C LEU A 873 -12.67 -22.38 4.97
N ASP A 874 -12.64 -21.31 4.18
CA ASP A 874 -13.32 -21.28 2.88
C ASP A 874 -12.92 -22.53 2.07
N ASN A 875 -13.91 -23.24 1.55
CA ASN A 875 -13.69 -24.50 0.84
C ASN A 875 -12.84 -24.32 -0.42
N GLY A 876 -12.82 -23.13 -1.01
CA GLY A 876 -11.97 -22.77 -2.12
C GLY A 876 -10.48 -22.73 -1.77
N LEU A 877 -10.11 -22.51 -0.50
CA LEU A 877 -8.72 -22.56 -0.03
C LEU A 877 -8.23 -23.98 0.28
N VAL A 878 -9.13 -24.94 0.50
CA VAL A 878 -8.81 -26.33 0.82
C VAL A 878 -8.70 -27.15 -0.46
N VAL A 879 -7.51 -27.70 -0.72
CA VAL A 879 -7.17 -28.40 -1.97
C VAL A 879 -6.70 -29.82 -1.73
N GLU A 880 -6.93 -30.67 -2.72
CA GLU A 880 -6.51 -32.07 -2.70
C GLU A 880 -5.35 -32.30 -3.68
N PRO A 881 -4.24 -32.94 -3.24
CA PRO A 881 -3.14 -33.28 -4.12
C PRO A 881 -3.57 -34.15 -5.32
N PRO A 882 -3.13 -33.83 -6.55
CA PRO A 882 -3.36 -34.68 -7.71
C PRO A 882 -2.73 -36.07 -7.55
N PRO A 883 -3.23 -37.09 -8.29
CA PRO A 883 -2.65 -38.43 -8.25
C PRO A 883 -1.15 -38.43 -8.54
N GLY A 884 -0.36 -39.05 -7.67
CA GLY A 884 1.10 -39.10 -7.73
C GLY A 884 1.82 -37.88 -7.13
N LYS A 885 1.07 -36.93 -6.56
CA LYS A 885 1.58 -35.73 -5.86
C LYS A 885 1.15 -35.66 -4.39
N GLU A 886 0.71 -36.79 -3.83
CA GLU A 886 0.15 -36.85 -2.47
C GLU A 886 1.17 -36.52 -1.37
N PHE A 887 2.47 -36.60 -1.66
CA PHE A 887 3.53 -36.38 -0.67
C PHE A 887 4.67 -35.57 -1.28
N GLY A 888 5.11 -34.54 -0.56
CA GLY A 888 6.26 -33.73 -0.96
C GLY A 888 5.98 -32.73 -2.09
N TRP A 889 4.71 -32.57 -2.47
CA TRP A 889 4.27 -31.53 -3.38
C TRP A 889 3.37 -30.55 -2.64
N VAL A 890 3.50 -29.27 -2.97
CA VAL A 890 2.77 -28.19 -2.30
C VAL A 890 2.12 -27.29 -3.35
N PRO A 891 0.91 -26.76 -3.08
CA PRO A 891 0.22 -25.86 -3.99
C PRO A 891 0.74 -24.41 -3.78
N ILE A 892 1.06 -23.74 -4.88
CA ILE A 892 1.52 -22.34 -4.90
C ILE A 892 0.54 -21.53 -5.75
N VAL A 893 -0.05 -20.49 -5.15
CA VAL A 893 -0.92 -19.54 -5.83
C VAL A 893 -0.09 -18.73 -6.82
N ILE A 894 -0.62 -18.54 -8.03
CA ILE A 894 0.05 -17.82 -9.12
C ILE A 894 -0.74 -16.63 -9.63
N GLU A 895 -2.05 -16.56 -9.39
CA GLU A 895 -2.93 -15.46 -9.81
C GLU A 895 -4.19 -15.48 -8.94
N VAL A 896 -4.70 -14.31 -8.58
CA VAL A 896 -6.00 -14.16 -7.91
C VAL A 896 -6.81 -13.10 -8.66
N GLU A 897 -8.03 -13.43 -9.04
CA GLU A 897 -8.98 -12.52 -9.69
C GLU A 897 -10.16 -12.30 -8.75
N ILE A 898 -10.26 -11.10 -8.20
CA ILE A 898 -11.36 -10.66 -7.34
C ILE A 898 -12.50 -10.14 -8.24
N PRO A 899 -13.78 -10.45 -7.95
CA PRO A 899 -14.91 -9.87 -8.68
C PRO A 899 -14.82 -8.35 -8.74
N TYR A 900 -14.96 -7.79 -9.94
CA TYR A 900 -14.87 -6.34 -10.21
C TYR A 900 -13.52 -5.68 -9.85
N GLY A 901 -12.55 -6.47 -9.38
CA GLY A 901 -11.26 -6.00 -8.93
C GLY A 901 -10.36 -5.51 -10.06
N LYS A 902 -9.53 -4.51 -9.77
CA LYS A 902 -8.50 -4.01 -10.68
C LYS A 902 -7.25 -4.86 -10.49
N TYR A 903 -6.66 -5.36 -11.58
CA TYR A 903 -5.39 -6.07 -11.48
C TYR A 903 -4.28 -5.11 -11.10
N VAL A 904 -3.55 -5.46 -10.04
CA VAL A 904 -2.33 -4.76 -9.63
C VAL A 904 -1.21 -5.21 -10.57
N THR A 905 -0.92 -4.38 -11.57
CA THR A 905 0.13 -4.65 -12.57
C THR A 905 1.48 -4.07 -12.20
N ARG A 906 1.51 -3.14 -11.24
CA ARG A 906 2.74 -2.48 -10.80
C ARG A 906 3.71 -3.44 -10.13
N VAL A 907 5.00 -3.16 -10.31
CA VAL A 907 6.09 -3.65 -9.47
C VAL A 907 6.47 -2.54 -8.49
N ASN A 908 7.32 -2.81 -7.51
CA ASN A 908 7.76 -1.77 -6.58
C ASN A 908 8.48 -0.62 -7.33
N TYR A 909 7.84 0.55 -7.41
CA TYR A 909 8.40 1.78 -7.97
C TYR A 909 8.90 2.76 -6.89
N GLY A 910 8.57 2.51 -5.61
CA GLY A 910 8.13 3.59 -4.72
C GLY A 910 8.76 3.69 -3.34
N ASP A 911 9.74 2.86 -2.96
CA ASP A 911 10.25 2.90 -1.57
C ASP A 911 11.12 4.13 -1.21
N LEU A 912 10.97 5.29 -1.88
CA LEU A 912 11.47 6.62 -1.43
C LEU A 912 10.59 7.74 -2.01
N TYR A 913 10.13 8.72 -1.22
CA TYR A 913 9.26 9.83 -1.67
C TYR A 913 9.99 10.87 -2.55
N PRO A 914 9.37 11.44 -3.62
CA PRO A 914 9.98 12.38 -4.59
C PRO A 914 10.58 13.66 -4.00
N ASP A 915 10.07 14.16 -2.88
CA ASP A 915 10.19 15.60 -2.59
C ASP A 915 11.55 16.03 -2.01
N ASP A 916 12.36 15.10 -1.50
CA ASP A 916 13.68 15.42 -0.89
C ASP A 916 14.90 15.20 -1.82
N ILE A 917 14.73 14.72 -3.05
CA ILE A 917 15.83 14.25 -3.93
C ILE A 917 16.18 15.26 -5.04
N ASN A 918 16.29 16.54 -4.71
CA ASN A 918 16.67 17.57 -5.70
C ASN A 918 18.20 17.75 -5.89
N GLU A 919 19.06 17.18 -5.03
CA GLU A 919 20.53 17.33 -5.15
C GLU A 919 21.31 16.07 -5.57
N LEU A 920 20.69 14.87 -5.60
CA LEU A 920 21.29 13.66 -6.20
C LEU A 920 21.07 13.56 -7.72
N GLY A 921 20.45 14.58 -8.33
CA GLY A 921 20.20 14.63 -9.76
C GLY A 921 19.11 13.66 -10.23
N GLY A 922 18.14 13.28 -9.40
CA GLY A 922 16.97 12.51 -9.82
C GLY A 922 17.20 11.02 -10.11
N TRP A 923 18.34 10.44 -9.72
CA TRP A 923 18.68 9.05 -10.07
C TRP A 923 19.28 8.29 -8.89
N ALA A 924 18.45 7.51 -8.18
CA ALA A 924 18.79 6.27 -7.48
C ALA A 924 17.53 5.76 -6.76
N ARG A 925 16.62 5.14 -7.51
CA ARG A 925 15.56 4.31 -6.92
C ARG A 925 15.63 2.95 -7.56
N VAL A 926 15.61 1.94 -6.70
CA VAL A 926 15.75 0.52 -7.03
C VAL A 926 17.17 0.16 -7.45
N VAL A 927 17.97 -0.36 -6.51
CA VAL A 927 19.25 -0.96 -6.86
C VAL A 927 19.19 -2.47 -6.85
N SER A 928 19.81 -2.95 -7.91
CA SER A 928 19.98 -4.25 -8.50
C SER A 928 21.19 -4.98 -7.89
N ARG A 929 21.22 -6.30 -8.04
CA ARG A 929 22.43 -7.08 -7.69
C ARG A 929 23.59 -6.63 -8.57
N VAL A 930 24.67 -6.11 -7.99
CA VAL A 930 25.93 -5.97 -8.75
C VAL A 930 26.55 -7.36 -8.88
N SER A 931 26.70 -7.85 -10.11
CA SER A 931 27.38 -9.13 -10.33
C SER A 931 28.85 -8.99 -9.89
N SER A 932 29.23 -9.71 -8.84
CA SER A 932 30.64 -9.83 -8.46
C SER A 932 31.41 -10.59 -9.57
N PRO A 933 32.64 -10.17 -9.94
CA PRO A 933 33.47 -10.87 -10.92
C PRO A 933 33.83 -12.32 -10.59
#